data_AF-A0A934DE82-F1
#
_entry.id   AF-A0A934DE82-F1
#
_cell.length_a   1.000
_cell.length_b   1.000
_cell.length_c   1.000
_cell.angle_alpha   90.00
_cell.angle_beta   90.00
_cell.angle_gamma   90.00
#
_symmetry.space_group_name_H-M   'P 1'
#
loop_
_entity.id
_entity.type
_entity.pdbx_description
1 polymer ?
#
loop_
_entity_poly.entity_id
_entity_poly.type
_entity_poly.pdbx_seq_one_letter_code
_entity_poly.pdbx_strand_id
1 'polypeptide(L)'
;MNNRIKLQIACVLVALVIVPMSLLAQTAPATSVFNYPGAGVIQAGDTWESFLPQGTGVTTAPVSGINYSEVSTAPTLGVRRLIQMGNFDRGWTTPATHWPAGFPITPYWLKDAFGLVYDPDTTWNRSTIGGTANPSYFAIANAYPGATYSNFAYLTFKSTLNGAGDPTRRYSVEPYFVDGTTRQHVVYEAGWPTSLGVDVKIRAHGIAGPNWNNLNDYVIVEIQMKNTGFLDMNMDGVAEQINHDIKALAFQIEEQAYMSISSYACGGRCVNDIVPTISARQAAWVDDADPDGNPWAFSMVFPSATTVNPVPGTGNTDIGFNGGTTRNYMDIKHGWVMLDVKSGGLPASRAQSTASLPSKLTIFNTHPIGAGTERGWYVSGGSSYWVGALSDPRKAFYATTGVWYQNGGQLSHNTDFTALNLAPNSNFFASGTTGDPISFVPKVTGYARPNGDYKSTNHFDQVSFEDGSANATTQYPNGWGKWTKGAAHTENFDDDMFSGLGPFSLKKDSTITIVFATVAGYRLEGIQRSVRAARYAYQNSFTIPKPPPLPDMKVSNTLNKSVILEWNNAAATDPEFAGYKIWKASQFKKLNWLEEGMRVVDQYEQQMAVGPRPANVYKPVNPKFDAQAKMLANSTKGTYQPDTWGTWDLVKVIPKAEVPTLPPATTAGYNYKYEDKEVVLGFQYWYYISAYKEGTYTGPGGETTTRIETHYTNRNGGSGLWNLTYPFAYNNANFPKDATGLKNIGALQVVTSALARPGIVSAVGVRPNPYKRAALHDNRSQVYDHKLLFYNLPPQAKITILDVSGQIIDVINFASTDPSKGSIFWDMFSKDGIEVASGLYIYVVESGSNSYQGYFSILR
;
A
#
# COMPACT_ATOMS: atom_id res chain seq x y z
N MET A 1 54.22 -30.62 8.75
CA MET A 1 52.77 -30.65 9.08
C MET A 1 52.04 -31.42 8.00
N ASN A 2 51.34 -32.50 8.38
CA ASN A 2 50.70 -33.46 7.49
C ASN A 2 49.56 -32.84 6.67
N ASN A 3 49.44 -33.22 5.39
CA ASN A 3 48.43 -32.73 4.45
C ASN A 3 46.98 -32.97 4.92
N ARG A 4 46.73 -33.92 5.82
CA ARG A 4 45.41 -34.11 6.47
C ARG A 4 45.02 -32.98 7.43
N ILE A 5 45.98 -32.36 8.12
CA ILE A 5 45.71 -31.24 9.04
C ILE A 5 45.44 -29.96 8.24
N LYS A 6 46.13 -29.77 7.11
CA LYS A 6 45.84 -28.64 6.18
C LYS A 6 44.45 -28.75 5.56
N LEU A 7 43.99 -29.96 5.23
CA LEU A 7 42.64 -30.17 4.67
C LEU A 7 41.55 -29.99 5.73
N GLN A 8 41.78 -30.42 6.98
CA GLN A 8 40.82 -30.18 8.07
C GLN A 8 40.76 -28.70 8.49
N ILE A 9 41.89 -27.98 8.52
CA ILE A 9 41.91 -26.54 8.79
C ILE A 9 41.28 -25.78 7.60
N ALA A 10 41.49 -26.19 6.35
CA ALA A 10 40.83 -25.61 5.19
C ALA A 10 39.31 -25.88 5.18
N CYS A 11 38.85 -27.08 5.54
CA CYS A 11 37.41 -27.37 5.64
C CYS A 11 36.74 -26.64 6.81
N VAL A 12 37.43 -26.42 7.94
CA VAL A 12 36.89 -25.65 9.07
C VAL A 12 36.90 -24.15 8.77
N LEU A 13 37.90 -23.62 8.08
CA LEU A 13 37.90 -22.22 7.60
C LEU A 13 36.88 -21.99 6.47
N VAL A 14 36.63 -22.96 5.59
CA VAL A 14 35.58 -22.86 4.57
C VAL A 14 34.18 -22.99 5.20
N ALA A 15 34.02 -23.76 6.28
CA ALA A 15 32.76 -23.81 7.05
C ALA A 15 32.51 -22.55 7.90
N LEU A 16 33.55 -21.81 8.31
CA LEU A 16 33.43 -20.55 9.04
C LEU A 16 33.38 -19.31 8.13
N VAL A 17 33.81 -19.40 6.87
CA VAL A 17 33.84 -18.27 5.91
C VAL A 17 32.74 -18.37 4.85
N ILE A 18 32.03 -19.50 4.74
CA ILE A 18 30.78 -19.61 3.98
C ILE A 18 29.61 -19.69 4.96
N VAL A 19 29.44 -18.65 5.78
CA VAL A 19 28.06 -18.22 6.04
C VAL A 19 27.68 -17.50 4.74
N PRO A 20 26.81 -18.06 3.89
CA PRO A 20 26.40 -17.31 2.71
C PRO A 20 25.82 -16.00 3.24
N MET A 21 26.16 -14.85 2.63
CA MET A 21 25.56 -13.58 3.02
C MET A 21 24.02 -13.63 3.00
N SER A 22 23.42 -14.66 2.37
CA SER A 22 22.00 -15.00 2.50
C SER A 22 21.57 -15.46 3.90
N LEU A 23 22.41 -16.12 4.71
CA LEU A 23 22.10 -16.52 6.09
C LEU A 23 22.22 -15.35 7.09
N LEU A 24 23.15 -14.42 6.88
CA LEU A 24 23.25 -13.19 7.69
C LEU A 24 22.18 -12.16 7.30
N ALA A 25 21.69 -12.19 6.06
CA ALA A 25 20.51 -11.44 5.63
C ALA A 25 19.18 -12.08 6.07
N GLN A 26 19.18 -13.35 6.52
CA GLN A 26 17.99 -14.08 6.97
C GLN A 26 17.57 -13.81 8.42
N THR A 27 18.35 -13.03 9.17
CA THR A 27 18.18 -12.92 10.64
C THR A 27 18.21 -11.51 11.18
N ALA A 28 18.12 -10.46 10.35
CA ALA A 28 17.82 -9.13 10.91
C ALA A 28 16.45 -9.21 11.59
N PRO A 29 16.38 -9.26 12.93
CA PRO A 29 15.10 -9.38 13.58
C PRO A 29 14.37 -8.04 13.37
N ALA A 30 13.05 -8.06 13.33
CA ALA A 30 12.25 -6.84 13.42
C ALA A 30 12.30 -6.22 14.86
N THR A 31 13.46 -6.27 15.50
CA THR A 31 13.74 -5.73 16.84
C THR A 31 14.23 -4.29 16.81
N SER A 32 14.56 -3.75 15.64
CA SER A 32 14.89 -2.33 15.50
C SER A 32 13.62 -1.48 15.37
N VAL A 33 13.52 -0.43 16.18
CA VAL A 33 12.50 0.60 16.07
C VAL A 33 12.79 1.45 14.83
N PHE A 34 11.92 1.39 13.83
CA PHE A 34 11.96 2.31 12.69
C PHE A 34 10.90 3.40 12.90
N ASN A 35 11.34 4.65 12.85
CA ASN A 35 10.47 5.82 12.91
C ASN A 35 10.72 6.66 11.66
N TYR A 36 9.66 7.29 11.16
CA TYR A 36 9.70 8.15 9.97
C TYR A 36 9.15 9.54 10.30
N PRO A 37 9.93 10.40 11.01
CA PRO A 37 9.44 11.69 11.44
C PRO A 37 8.98 12.55 10.26
N GLY A 38 7.71 12.94 10.27
CA GLY A 38 7.08 13.78 9.26
C GLY A 38 6.64 13.04 8.00
N ALA A 39 6.82 11.72 7.92
CA ALA A 39 6.22 10.90 6.89
C ALA A 39 4.74 10.64 7.20
N GLY A 40 3.90 10.52 6.16
CA GLY A 40 2.47 10.27 6.31
C GLY A 40 2.10 8.85 5.91
N VAL A 41 1.20 8.21 6.65
CA VAL A 41 0.58 6.93 6.22
C VAL A 41 -0.93 7.05 6.31
N ILE A 42 -1.59 7.00 5.16
CA ILE A 42 -3.05 7.01 5.07
C ILE A 42 -3.55 5.57 5.21
N GLN A 43 -4.29 5.30 6.30
CA GLN A 43 -4.94 4.02 6.56
C GLN A 43 -6.48 4.11 6.50
N ALA A 44 -6.98 4.71 5.43
CA ALA A 44 -8.41 4.89 5.21
C ALA A 44 -8.87 3.98 4.07
N GLY A 45 -10.06 3.40 4.21
CA GLY A 45 -10.68 2.62 3.14
C GLY A 45 -9.91 1.34 2.87
N ASP A 46 -9.90 0.94 1.60
CA ASP A 46 -9.23 -0.28 1.16
C ASP A 46 -7.90 -0.06 0.48
N THR A 47 -7.55 1.20 0.18
CA THR A 47 -6.23 1.53 -0.35
C THR A 47 -5.43 2.25 0.72
N TRP A 48 -4.39 1.60 1.24
CA TRP A 48 -3.42 2.26 2.11
C TRP A 48 -2.21 2.70 1.32
N GLU A 49 -1.75 3.92 1.56
CA GLU A 49 -0.55 4.47 0.93
C GLU A 49 0.26 5.29 1.93
N SER A 50 1.57 5.36 1.70
CA SER A 50 2.49 6.12 2.52
C SER A 50 3.26 7.16 1.71
N PHE A 51 3.63 8.27 2.33
CA PHE A 51 4.25 9.46 1.73
C PHE A 51 5.48 9.89 2.53
N LEU A 52 6.64 9.95 1.88
CA LEU A 52 7.91 10.44 2.41
C LEU A 52 8.42 11.62 1.57
N PRO A 53 8.09 12.87 1.93
CA PRO A 53 8.62 14.06 1.28
C PRO A 53 10.12 14.30 1.47
N GLN A 54 10.78 15.00 0.52
CA GLN A 54 12.22 15.38 0.63
C GLN A 54 12.56 16.15 1.91
N GLY A 55 11.65 16.94 2.46
CA GLY A 55 11.92 17.78 3.64
C GLY A 55 11.89 17.06 5.00
N THR A 56 11.61 15.75 5.03
CA THR A 56 11.45 14.97 6.26
C THR A 56 12.78 14.71 6.95
N GLY A 57 12.81 14.73 8.28
CA GLY A 57 14.05 14.67 9.09
C GLY A 57 14.82 13.34 9.04
N VAL A 58 14.51 12.46 8.08
CA VAL A 58 15.19 11.19 7.83
C VAL A 58 16.54 11.48 7.18
N THR A 59 17.50 11.91 7.99
CA THR A 59 18.79 12.47 7.52
C THR A 59 19.98 11.54 7.75
N THR A 60 19.82 10.38 8.40
CA THR A 60 20.98 9.55 8.76
C THR A 60 20.69 8.03 8.80
N ALA A 61 21.61 7.27 8.19
CA ALA A 61 21.94 5.84 8.40
C ALA A 61 21.26 4.79 7.48
N PRO A 62 21.93 3.63 7.25
CA PRO A 62 21.97 2.90 6.00
C PRO A 62 20.80 1.93 5.89
N VAL A 63 19.57 2.46 5.89
CA VAL A 63 18.43 1.65 5.48
C VAL A 63 18.52 1.54 3.97
N SER A 64 19.26 0.52 3.53
CA SER A 64 19.34 0.06 2.16
C SER A 64 17.97 0.26 1.49
N GLY A 65 17.86 1.11 0.46
CA GLY A 65 16.57 1.44 -0.19
C GLY A 65 16.04 2.88 0.00
N ILE A 66 16.41 3.61 1.06
CA ILE A 66 16.10 5.04 1.19
C ILE A 66 17.16 5.86 0.44
N ASN A 67 16.83 6.36 -0.75
CA ASN A 67 17.77 7.07 -1.61
C ASN A 67 17.82 8.60 -1.37
N TYR A 68 17.24 9.09 -0.28
CA TYR A 68 17.32 10.50 0.11
C TYR A 68 18.45 10.72 1.15
N SER A 69 19.48 11.50 0.79
CA SER A 69 20.60 11.84 1.69
C SER A 69 20.94 13.33 1.58
N GLU A 70 20.63 14.09 2.64
CA GLU A 70 21.13 15.47 2.80
C GLU A 70 22.62 15.53 3.18
N VAL A 71 23.18 14.40 3.64
CA VAL A 71 24.51 14.30 4.26
C VAL A 71 25.63 13.96 3.26
N SER A 72 25.31 13.79 1.98
CA SER A 72 26.28 13.45 0.94
C SER A 72 26.73 14.69 0.13
N THR A 73 27.97 14.65 -0.38
CA THR A 73 28.63 15.76 -1.09
C THR A 73 27.94 16.14 -2.42
N ALA A 74 28.28 17.31 -2.99
CA ALA A 74 27.69 17.87 -4.22
C ALA A 74 27.54 16.90 -5.43
N PRO A 75 28.46 15.97 -5.73
CA PRO A 75 28.30 14.99 -6.81
C PRO A 75 27.42 13.77 -6.44
N THR A 76 27.04 13.64 -5.17
CA THR A 76 26.48 12.43 -4.56
C THR A 76 25.22 12.68 -3.75
N LEU A 77 24.53 13.82 -3.92
CA LEU A 77 23.21 14.11 -3.30
C LEU A 77 22.11 13.09 -3.67
N GLY A 78 22.47 12.00 -4.35
CA GLY A 78 21.61 10.88 -4.64
C GLY A 78 20.52 11.24 -5.63
N VAL A 79 19.44 10.49 -5.53
CA VAL A 79 18.25 10.66 -6.36
C VAL A 79 17.33 11.71 -5.71
N ARG A 80 16.93 12.72 -6.49
CA ARG A 80 16.13 13.86 -6.00
C ARG A 80 14.64 13.64 -6.23
N ARG A 81 14.09 12.59 -5.63
CA ARG A 81 12.63 12.29 -5.62
C ARG A 81 11.92 13.37 -4.86
N LEU A 82 10.94 14.05 -5.45
CA LEU A 82 10.14 15.07 -4.76
C LEU A 82 9.36 14.45 -3.59
N ILE A 83 8.80 13.27 -3.81
CA ILE A 83 8.07 12.47 -2.82
C ILE A 83 8.34 10.99 -3.13
N GLN A 84 8.73 10.21 -2.12
CA GLN A 84 8.70 8.76 -2.20
C GLN A 84 7.36 8.26 -1.63
N MET A 85 6.72 7.33 -2.34
CA MET A 85 5.44 6.73 -2.00
C MET A 85 5.59 5.23 -1.80
N GLY A 86 4.97 4.71 -0.75
CA GLY A 86 5.13 3.31 -0.37
C GLY A 86 6.54 2.97 0.13
N ASN A 87 6.64 1.88 0.88
CA ASN A 87 7.89 1.18 1.19
C ASN A 87 9.07 2.11 1.50
N PHE A 88 9.03 2.77 2.66
CA PHE A 88 10.11 3.68 3.02
C PHE A 88 11.42 2.92 3.17
N ASP A 89 11.40 1.74 3.78
CA ASP A 89 12.58 0.94 4.11
C ASP A 89 12.58 -0.44 3.45
N ARG A 90 13.74 -1.07 3.23
CA ARG A 90 13.82 -2.48 2.81
C ARG A 90 13.27 -3.50 3.82
N GLY A 91 12.70 -3.09 4.95
CA GLY A 91 11.90 -3.96 5.81
C GLY A 91 10.41 -3.97 5.44
N TRP A 92 9.93 -3.09 4.55
CA TRP A 92 8.51 -2.87 4.22
C TRP A 92 7.65 -2.69 5.47
N THR A 93 8.14 -1.85 6.38
CA THR A 93 7.43 -1.57 7.63
C THR A 93 6.23 -0.65 7.43
N THR A 94 6.10 -0.01 6.25
CA THR A 94 4.98 0.86 5.88
C THR A 94 4.12 0.33 4.73
N PRO A 95 2.80 0.63 4.72
CA PRO A 95 1.90 0.30 3.61
C PRO A 95 2.29 0.97 2.28
N ALA A 96 1.92 0.33 1.17
CA ALA A 96 2.31 0.73 -0.18
C ALA A 96 1.27 0.26 -1.22
N THR A 97 0.37 1.16 -1.65
CA THR A 97 -0.94 0.85 -2.31
C THR A 97 -1.52 -0.51 -1.92
N HIS A 98 -1.58 -0.78 -0.62
CA HIS A 98 -2.10 -2.06 -0.15
C HIS A 98 -3.59 -2.08 -0.40
N TRP A 99 -4.01 -3.01 -1.25
CA TRP A 99 -5.41 -3.30 -1.53
C TRP A 99 -5.66 -4.82 -1.52
N PRO A 100 -6.68 -5.30 -0.82
CA PRO A 100 -7.46 -4.52 0.16
C PRO A 100 -6.57 -4.07 1.32
N ALA A 101 -7.04 -3.12 2.10
CA ALA A 101 -6.25 -2.58 3.19
C ALA A 101 -5.90 -3.68 4.21
N GLY A 102 -4.72 -3.58 4.83
CA GLY A 102 -4.22 -4.61 5.74
C GLY A 102 -3.85 -5.94 5.07
N PHE A 103 -3.98 -6.07 3.74
CA PHE A 103 -3.50 -7.24 3.01
C PHE A 103 -1.96 -7.30 3.06
N PRO A 104 -1.36 -8.46 3.33
CA PRO A 104 0.08 -8.55 3.59
C PRO A 104 0.96 -8.39 2.34
N ILE A 105 0.42 -8.04 1.17
CA ILE A 105 1.18 -8.05 -0.08
C ILE A 105 1.30 -6.63 -0.64
N THR A 106 2.55 -6.25 -0.96
CA THR A 106 2.88 -5.01 -1.69
C THR A 106 3.20 -5.37 -3.11
N PRO A 107 2.55 -4.79 -4.12
CA PRO A 107 2.73 -5.24 -5.50
C PRO A 107 3.90 -4.57 -6.25
N TYR A 108 4.65 -3.67 -5.62
CA TYR A 108 5.76 -2.92 -6.21
C TYR A 108 6.95 -2.73 -5.25
N TRP A 109 8.09 -2.30 -5.79
CA TRP A 109 9.32 -2.08 -5.02
C TRP A 109 9.47 -0.64 -4.53
N LEU A 110 9.27 0.33 -5.42
CA LEU A 110 9.24 1.76 -5.10
C LEU A 110 8.25 2.49 -6.00
N LYS A 111 7.77 3.64 -5.51
CA LYS A 111 6.97 4.60 -6.27
C LYS A 111 7.44 5.99 -5.92
N ASP A 112 7.67 6.83 -6.92
CA ASP A 112 8.27 8.13 -6.73
C ASP A 112 7.57 9.20 -7.56
N ALA A 113 7.64 10.44 -7.09
CA ALA A 113 7.26 11.62 -7.86
C ALA A 113 8.45 12.56 -8.04
N PHE A 114 8.51 13.25 -9.17
CA PHE A 114 9.58 14.19 -9.52
C PHE A 114 9.02 15.51 -10.02
N GLY A 115 9.69 16.60 -9.67
CA GLY A 115 9.49 17.90 -10.26
C GLY A 115 10.72 18.27 -11.10
N LEU A 116 10.52 18.49 -12.38
CA LEU A 116 11.56 18.68 -13.38
C LEU A 116 11.39 20.04 -14.04
N VAL A 117 12.47 20.79 -14.22
CA VAL A 117 12.43 22.08 -14.92
C VAL A 117 13.37 22.05 -16.11
N TYR A 118 12.91 22.62 -17.22
CA TYR A 118 13.70 22.96 -18.39
C TYR A 118 13.73 24.48 -18.60
N ASP A 119 14.90 24.99 -18.96
CA ASP A 119 15.08 26.36 -19.44
C ASP A 119 16.18 26.38 -20.54
N PRO A 120 15.94 26.99 -21.72
CA PRO A 120 16.90 27.09 -22.81
C PRO A 120 18.11 27.98 -22.47
N ASP A 121 17.98 28.89 -21.51
CA ASP A 121 19.13 29.59 -20.93
C ASP A 121 20.03 28.57 -20.24
N THR A 122 21.32 28.56 -20.53
CA THR A 122 22.27 27.63 -19.90
C THR A 122 22.97 28.23 -18.68
N THR A 123 22.66 29.49 -18.37
CA THR A 123 23.37 30.26 -17.34
C THR A 123 22.72 30.18 -15.95
N TRP A 124 21.54 29.57 -15.79
CA TRP A 124 20.86 29.44 -14.50
C TRP A 124 21.32 28.21 -13.70
N ASN A 125 21.60 27.07 -14.34
CA ASN A 125 22.15 25.85 -13.70
C ASN A 125 23.61 25.59 -14.12
N ARG A 126 24.53 26.45 -13.70
CA ARG A 126 25.97 26.33 -14.05
C ARG A 126 26.65 25.22 -13.26
N SER A 127 27.73 24.64 -13.78
CA SER A 127 28.54 23.65 -13.07
C SER A 127 29.22 24.21 -11.81
N THR A 128 29.49 25.52 -11.80
CA THR A 128 30.04 26.23 -10.64
C THR A 128 29.33 27.57 -10.42
N ILE A 129 29.18 27.94 -9.15
CA ILE A 129 28.62 29.22 -8.71
C ILE A 129 29.59 29.80 -7.66
N GLY A 130 30.04 31.03 -7.86
CA GLY A 130 31.02 31.67 -6.96
C GLY A 130 32.35 30.93 -6.82
N GLY A 131 32.74 30.10 -7.79
CA GLY A 131 33.94 29.25 -7.73
C GLY A 131 33.74 27.91 -7.00
N THR A 132 32.54 27.64 -6.49
CA THR A 132 32.17 26.39 -5.81
C THR A 132 31.36 25.50 -6.73
N ALA A 133 31.51 24.17 -6.61
CA ALA A 133 30.70 23.22 -7.35
C ALA A 133 29.20 23.40 -7.02
N ASN A 134 28.37 23.52 -8.06
CA ASN A 134 26.93 23.58 -7.88
C ASN A 134 26.37 22.17 -7.67
N PRO A 135 25.88 21.82 -6.47
CA PRO A 135 25.26 20.52 -6.24
C PRO A 135 24.12 20.20 -7.20
N SER A 136 23.31 21.17 -7.62
CA SER A 136 22.17 20.94 -8.53
C SER A 136 22.55 20.65 -9.98
N TYR A 137 23.84 20.74 -10.32
CA TYR A 137 24.35 20.40 -11.64
C TYR A 137 24.74 18.91 -11.71
N PHE A 138 24.14 18.17 -12.65
CA PHE A 138 24.42 16.75 -12.88
C PHE A 138 25.41 16.56 -14.04
N ALA A 139 26.69 16.38 -13.74
CA ALA A 139 27.69 15.95 -14.72
C ALA A 139 27.82 14.41 -14.68
N ILE A 140 27.40 13.70 -15.73
CA ILE A 140 27.61 12.25 -15.81
C ILE A 140 28.93 11.96 -16.54
N ALA A 141 29.76 11.08 -15.98
CA ALA A 141 31.09 10.73 -16.50
C ALA A 141 31.10 10.15 -17.95
N ASN A 142 29.93 9.75 -18.48
CA ASN A 142 29.72 9.22 -19.83
C ASN A 142 28.70 10.09 -20.63
N ALA A 143 28.86 11.42 -20.59
CA ALA A 143 28.00 12.32 -21.36
C ALA A 143 28.11 12.06 -22.88
N TYR A 144 26.96 12.02 -23.57
CA TYR A 144 26.93 11.99 -25.03
C TYR A 144 27.49 13.31 -25.61
N PRO A 145 28.15 13.30 -26.78
CA PRO A 145 28.65 14.52 -27.41
C PRO A 145 27.52 15.55 -27.60
N GLY A 146 27.68 16.75 -27.03
CA GLY A 146 26.70 17.84 -27.13
C GLY A 146 25.63 17.90 -26.04
N ALA A 147 25.68 17.06 -25.00
CA ALA A 147 24.73 17.11 -23.88
C ALA A 147 24.87 18.40 -23.04
N THR A 148 23.76 19.15 -22.87
CA THR A 148 23.70 20.38 -22.07
C THR A 148 22.86 20.18 -20.80
N TYR A 149 23.51 19.73 -19.73
CA TYR A 149 22.85 19.48 -18.43
C TYR A 149 22.38 20.75 -17.71
N SER A 150 22.95 21.91 -18.07
CA SER A 150 22.59 23.21 -17.51
C SER A 150 21.18 23.67 -17.89
N ASN A 151 20.52 23.03 -18.85
CA ASN A 151 19.14 23.33 -19.21
C ASN A 151 18.12 22.68 -18.29
N PHE A 152 18.53 21.75 -17.42
CA PHE A 152 17.61 20.92 -16.64
C PHE A 152 17.94 20.96 -15.16
N ALA A 153 16.92 20.85 -14.30
CA ALA A 153 17.12 20.59 -12.88
C ALA A 153 15.93 19.84 -12.27
N TYR A 154 16.21 19.15 -11.16
CA TYR A 154 15.18 18.65 -10.25
C TYR A 154 14.85 19.71 -9.20
N LEU A 155 13.58 19.79 -8.82
CA LEU A 155 13.16 20.40 -7.55
C LEU A 155 13.82 19.65 -6.39
N THR A 156 14.69 20.34 -5.66
CA THR A 156 15.52 19.72 -4.61
C THR A 156 15.42 20.46 -3.30
N PHE A 157 15.17 19.76 -2.19
CA PHE A 157 15.33 20.28 -0.84
C PHE A 157 16.74 20.04 -0.30
N LYS A 158 17.23 20.99 0.50
CA LYS A 158 18.36 20.86 1.40
C LYS A 158 18.11 21.73 2.63
N SER A 159 18.52 21.27 3.83
CA SER A 159 18.32 22.00 5.08
C SER A 159 18.96 23.39 5.16
N THR A 160 19.89 23.72 4.25
CA THR A 160 20.53 25.04 4.16
C THR A 160 19.75 26.05 3.29
N LEU A 161 18.71 25.63 2.57
CA LEU A 161 17.90 26.53 1.75
C LEU A 161 17.22 27.61 2.59
N ASN A 162 17.04 28.79 2.00
CA ASN A 162 16.21 29.83 2.59
C ASN A 162 14.76 29.34 2.78
N GLY A 163 14.26 29.40 4.01
CA GLY A 163 12.95 28.88 4.42
C GLY A 163 12.97 27.46 4.97
N ALA A 164 14.11 26.75 4.96
CA ALA A 164 14.21 25.41 5.55
C ALA A 164 14.04 25.41 7.08
N GLY A 165 14.27 26.55 7.73
CA GLY A 165 13.98 26.77 9.16
C GLY A 165 12.64 27.46 9.45
N ASP A 166 11.86 27.80 8.44
CA ASP A 166 10.58 28.48 8.59
C ASP A 166 9.45 27.44 8.74
N PRO A 167 8.76 27.35 9.89
CA PRO A 167 7.71 26.35 10.12
C PRO A 167 6.47 26.55 9.23
N THR A 168 6.33 27.67 8.53
CA THR A 168 5.25 27.91 7.56
C THR A 168 5.60 27.39 6.15
N ARG A 169 6.89 27.15 5.89
CA ARG A 169 7.43 26.66 4.62
C ARG A 169 7.95 25.23 4.72
N ARG A 170 8.49 24.81 5.86
CA ARG A 170 8.91 23.43 6.17
C ARG A 170 8.10 22.88 7.34
N TYR A 171 7.21 21.93 7.07
CA TYR A 171 6.38 21.31 8.10
C TYR A 171 5.86 19.94 7.65
N SER A 172 5.38 19.16 8.61
CA SER A 172 4.62 17.93 8.40
C SER A 172 3.53 17.84 9.47
N VAL A 173 2.35 17.40 9.08
CA VAL A 173 1.22 17.12 9.96
C VAL A 173 0.87 15.66 9.79
N GLU A 174 1.04 14.88 10.86
CA GLU A 174 0.68 13.46 10.90
C GLU A 174 -0.78 13.25 10.46
N PRO A 175 -1.11 12.12 9.81
CA PRO A 175 -2.46 11.84 9.35
C PRO A 175 -3.53 12.00 10.43
N TYR A 176 -4.63 12.70 10.11
CA TYR A 176 -5.74 12.92 11.03
C TYR A 176 -7.09 12.97 10.29
N PHE A 177 -8.18 12.75 11.02
CA PHE A 177 -9.54 12.88 10.48
C PHE A 177 -9.99 14.33 10.47
N VAL A 178 -10.16 14.93 9.29
CA VAL A 178 -10.61 16.33 9.14
C VAL A 178 -12.07 16.53 9.52
N ASP A 179 -12.82 15.44 9.58
CA ASP A 179 -14.21 15.36 10.01
C ASP A 179 -14.34 14.93 11.49
N GLY A 180 -13.22 14.83 12.22
CA GLY A 180 -13.19 14.60 13.65
C GLY A 180 -13.72 13.22 14.04
N THR A 181 -14.80 13.18 14.83
CA THR A 181 -15.31 11.93 15.42
C THR A 181 -16.07 11.05 14.44
N THR A 182 -16.44 11.55 13.25
CA THR A 182 -17.08 10.72 12.22
C THR A 182 -16.12 9.72 11.59
N ARG A 183 -14.83 10.07 11.54
CA ARG A 183 -13.71 9.26 11.07
C ARG A 183 -13.88 8.73 9.63
N GLN A 184 -14.26 9.59 8.69
CA GLN A 184 -14.48 9.23 7.28
C GLN A 184 -13.47 9.85 6.33
N HIS A 185 -12.88 11.00 6.65
CA HIS A 185 -11.95 11.68 5.75
C HIS A 185 -10.60 11.93 6.44
N VAL A 186 -9.59 11.16 6.06
CA VAL A 186 -8.22 11.32 6.58
C VAL A 186 -7.44 12.27 5.66
N VAL A 187 -6.66 13.16 6.27
CA VAL A 187 -5.73 14.04 5.56
C VAL A 187 -4.33 13.94 6.15
N TYR A 188 -3.33 13.96 5.27
CA TYR A 188 -1.92 14.19 5.59
C TYR A 188 -1.44 15.47 4.89
N GLU A 189 -0.64 16.29 5.56
CA GLU A 189 -0.09 17.53 4.99
C GLU A 189 1.42 17.63 5.26
N ALA A 190 2.17 18.12 4.28
CA ALA A 190 3.55 18.53 4.48
C ALA A 190 3.93 19.67 3.53
N GLY A 191 4.98 20.42 3.85
CA GLY A 191 5.54 21.46 3.00
C GLY A 191 7.05 21.58 3.14
N TRP A 192 7.71 22.00 2.07
CA TRP A 192 9.16 22.28 2.05
C TRP A 192 9.53 23.25 0.90
N PRO A 193 10.59 24.05 1.06
CA PRO A 193 11.16 24.86 -0.03
C PRO A 193 12.01 24.00 -0.96
N THR A 194 12.40 24.54 -2.12
CA THR A 194 13.30 23.87 -3.07
C THR A 194 14.33 24.84 -3.66
N SER A 195 15.41 24.29 -4.22
CA SER A 195 16.49 25.03 -4.89
C SER A 195 16.03 25.94 -6.03
N LEU A 196 14.87 25.65 -6.63
CA LEU A 196 14.31 26.44 -7.74
C LEU A 196 13.43 27.61 -7.27
N GLY A 197 13.39 27.87 -5.96
CA GLY A 197 12.51 28.87 -5.38
C GLY A 197 11.05 28.46 -5.39
N VAL A 198 10.75 27.16 -5.46
CA VAL A 198 9.38 26.65 -5.37
C VAL A 198 9.10 26.15 -3.97
N ASP A 199 8.11 26.74 -3.32
CA ASP A 199 7.53 26.19 -2.10
C ASP A 199 6.51 25.12 -2.47
N VAL A 200 6.78 23.90 -2.03
CA VAL A 200 5.93 22.74 -2.29
C VAL A 200 5.07 22.46 -1.06
N LYS A 201 3.79 22.16 -1.27
CA LYS A 201 2.90 21.63 -0.24
C LYS A 201 2.15 20.43 -0.79
N ILE A 202 2.13 19.33 -0.04
CA ILE A 202 1.29 18.17 -0.32
C ILE A 202 0.10 18.16 0.62
N ARG A 203 -1.06 17.79 0.08
CA ARG A 203 -2.22 17.30 0.83
C ARG A 203 -2.69 15.99 0.23
N ALA A 204 -2.64 14.91 1.01
CA ALA A 204 -3.16 13.61 0.61
C ALA A 204 -4.47 13.33 1.34
N HIS A 205 -5.45 12.75 0.64
CA HIS A 205 -6.82 12.50 1.11
C HIS A 205 -7.17 11.03 0.99
N GLY A 206 -7.52 10.41 2.12
CA GLY A 206 -8.07 9.05 2.17
C GLY A 206 -9.53 9.05 2.64
N ILE A 207 -10.34 8.18 2.06
CA ILE A 207 -11.76 8.03 2.40
C ILE A 207 -11.96 6.68 3.10
N ALA A 208 -12.51 6.70 4.32
CA ALA A 208 -12.67 5.49 5.11
C ALA A 208 -13.84 4.62 4.63
N GLY A 209 -14.93 5.26 4.16
CA GLY A 209 -16.13 4.61 3.66
C GLY A 209 -17.05 5.62 2.95
N PRO A 210 -18.11 5.15 2.29
CA PRO A 210 -18.61 3.78 2.31
C PRO A 210 -17.87 2.87 1.31
N ASN A 211 -17.93 1.57 1.56
CA ASN A 211 -17.38 0.53 0.68
C ASN A 211 -18.29 0.21 -0.52
N TRP A 212 -19.05 1.20 -0.97
CA TRP A 212 -19.98 1.08 -2.08
C TRP A 212 -19.41 1.84 -3.29
N ASN A 213 -19.49 1.24 -4.48
CA ASN A 213 -18.97 1.82 -5.72
C ASN A 213 -17.46 2.19 -5.65
N ASN A 214 -16.69 1.49 -4.81
CA ASN A 214 -15.24 1.70 -4.65
C ASN A 214 -14.90 3.14 -4.20
N LEU A 215 -15.82 3.78 -3.45
CA LEU A 215 -15.66 5.15 -2.95
C LEU A 215 -14.51 5.32 -1.94
N ASN A 216 -13.89 4.23 -1.52
CA ASN A 216 -12.81 4.12 -0.55
C ASN A 216 -11.56 3.38 -1.09
N ASP A 217 -11.47 3.18 -2.41
CA ASP A 217 -10.39 2.42 -3.09
C ASP A 217 -9.34 3.31 -3.75
N TYR A 218 -9.08 4.47 -3.16
CA TYR A 218 -8.13 5.44 -3.68
C TYR A 218 -7.56 6.34 -2.59
N VAL A 219 -6.41 6.95 -2.89
CA VAL A 219 -5.87 8.09 -2.15
C VAL A 219 -5.61 9.20 -3.16
N ILE A 220 -6.25 10.37 -2.98
CA ILE A 220 -6.08 11.54 -3.84
C ILE A 220 -4.97 12.42 -3.26
N VAL A 221 -4.05 12.87 -4.12
CA VAL A 221 -2.89 13.66 -3.74
C VAL A 221 -2.91 14.98 -4.50
N GLU A 222 -2.88 16.09 -3.77
CA GLU A 222 -2.79 17.46 -4.28
C GLU A 222 -1.42 18.05 -3.93
N ILE A 223 -0.60 18.36 -4.94
CA ILE A 223 0.74 18.95 -4.78
C ILE A 223 0.69 20.39 -5.28
N GLN A 224 0.64 21.33 -4.35
CA GLN A 224 0.80 22.74 -4.64
C GLN A 224 2.27 23.09 -4.84
N MET A 225 2.56 23.89 -5.86
CA MET A 225 3.86 24.47 -6.17
C MET A 225 3.71 25.98 -6.33
N LYS A 226 4.28 26.75 -5.41
CA LYS A 226 4.31 28.22 -5.47
C LYS A 226 5.71 28.70 -5.84
N ASN A 227 5.85 29.43 -6.95
CA ASN A 227 7.11 30.07 -7.28
C ASN A 227 7.30 31.33 -6.44
N THR A 228 8.36 31.38 -5.63
CA THR A 228 8.74 32.53 -4.80
C THR A 228 9.67 33.51 -5.52
N GLY A 229 10.27 33.08 -6.64
CA GLY A 229 11.26 33.83 -7.41
C GLY A 229 12.70 33.70 -6.91
N PHE A 230 12.92 33.06 -5.75
CA PHE A 230 14.25 32.90 -5.13
C PHE A 230 14.94 31.62 -5.60
N LEU A 231 15.66 31.70 -6.72
CA LEU A 231 16.50 30.62 -7.24
C LEU A 231 17.78 30.52 -6.40
N ASP A 232 18.00 29.37 -5.76
CA ASP A 232 19.19 29.02 -4.95
C ASP A 232 19.69 27.65 -5.43
N MET A 233 20.48 27.66 -6.50
CA MET A 233 20.93 26.44 -7.18
C MET A 233 22.04 25.73 -6.41
N ASN A 234 22.96 26.50 -5.80
CA ASN A 234 24.03 25.92 -5.01
C ASN A 234 23.54 25.43 -3.62
N MET A 235 22.30 25.79 -3.25
CA MET A 235 21.63 25.42 -2.00
C MET A 235 22.41 25.86 -0.76
N ASP A 236 22.98 27.06 -0.76
CA ASP A 236 23.73 27.62 0.37
C ASP A 236 22.90 28.58 1.26
N GLY A 237 21.65 28.85 0.86
CA GLY A 237 20.73 29.74 1.56
C GLY A 237 20.69 31.15 0.99
N VAL A 238 21.53 31.47 0.00
CA VAL A 238 21.60 32.76 -0.69
C VAL A 238 21.15 32.58 -2.14
N ALA A 239 20.04 33.22 -2.50
CA ALA A 239 19.51 33.11 -3.85
C ALA A 239 20.42 33.80 -4.89
N GLU A 240 20.78 33.09 -5.97
CA GLU A 240 21.45 33.68 -7.14
C GLU A 240 20.52 34.58 -7.95
N GLN A 241 19.20 34.34 -7.90
CA GLN A 241 18.19 35.20 -8.51
C GLN A 241 16.97 35.36 -7.59
N ILE A 242 16.37 36.55 -7.57
CA ILE A 242 15.22 36.89 -6.69
C ILE A 242 13.92 37.19 -7.45
N ASN A 243 13.93 37.07 -8.78
CA ASN A 243 12.78 37.26 -9.67
C ASN A 243 12.77 36.19 -10.78
N HIS A 244 13.13 34.95 -10.43
CA HIS A 244 13.20 33.86 -11.39
C HIS A 244 11.82 33.34 -11.77
N ASP A 245 11.53 33.28 -13.07
CA ASP A 245 10.36 32.63 -13.63
C ASP A 245 10.71 31.20 -14.04
N ILE A 246 9.85 30.23 -13.73
CA ILE A 246 10.01 28.87 -14.24
C ILE A 246 9.35 28.80 -15.62
N LYS A 247 10.15 28.52 -16.65
CA LYS A 247 9.68 28.57 -18.03
C LYS A 247 8.95 27.29 -18.45
N ALA A 248 9.50 26.12 -18.11
CA ALA A 248 8.90 24.82 -18.40
C ALA A 248 9.07 23.85 -17.23
N LEU A 249 8.03 23.73 -16.41
CA LEU A 249 7.90 22.77 -15.30
C LEU A 249 7.17 21.52 -15.79
N ALA A 250 7.74 20.35 -15.54
CA ALA A 250 7.12 19.05 -15.76
C ALA A 250 7.03 18.28 -14.44
N PHE A 251 6.02 17.42 -14.32
CA PHE A 251 5.81 16.57 -13.16
C PHE A 251 5.68 15.12 -13.60
N GLN A 252 6.38 14.25 -12.91
CA GLN A 252 6.40 12.81 -13.18
C GLN A 252 5.95 12.06 -11.92
N ILE A 253 5.19 10.99 -12.13
CA ILE A 253 5.07 9.89 -11.18
C ILE A 253 5.56 8.62 -11.87
N GLU A 254 6.27 7.78 -11.14
CA GLU A 254 6.74 6.49 -11.64
C GLU A 254 6.68 5.42 -10.56
N GLU A 255 6.67 4.16 -10.99
CA GLU A 255 6.70 3.00 -10.12
C GLU A 255 7.55 1.90 -10.76
N GLN A 256 8.45 1.35 -9.94
CA GLN A 256 9.22 0.18 -10.29
C GLN A 256 8.39 -1.07 -9.98
N ALA A 257 7.93 -1.73 -11.03
CA ALA A 257 7.10 -2.93 -10.92
C ALA A 257 7.95 -4.15 -10.51
N TYR A 258 8.31 -4.24 -9.23
CA TYR A 258 9.10 -5.36 -8.71
C TYR A 258 8.51 -6.00 -7.43
N MET A 259 8.96 -7.24 -7.16
CA MET A 259 8.36 -8.29 -6.31
C MET A 259 7.22 -8.00 -5.35
N SER A 260 6.26 -8.92 -5.40
CA SER A 260 5.10 -9.00 -4.52
C SER A 260 5.48 -9.77 -3.25
N ILE A 261 6.16 -9.06 -2.34
CA ILE A 261 6.66 -9.67 -1.11
C ILE A 261 5.49 -9.78 -0.10
N SER A 262 5.61 -10.61 0.93
CA SER A 262 4.60 -10.79 1.98
C SER A 262 5.10 -10.17 3.30
N SER A 263 4.29 -9.32 3.93
CA SER A 263 4.50 -8.78 5.27
C SER A 263 4.00 -9.82 6.29
N TYR A 264 4.86 -10.26 7.21
CA TYR A 264 4.53 -11.29 8.20
C TYR A 264 4.35 -10.70 9.61
N ALA A 265 4.01 -11.58 10.56
CA ALA A 265 3.76 -11.29 11.97
C ALA A 265 4.86 -10.49 12.72
N CYS A 266 6.03 -10.27 12.14
CA CYS A 266 7.07 -9.40 12.70
C CYS A 266 7.02 -7.95 12.22
N GLY A 267 6.07 -7.57 11.37
CA GLY A 267 6.01 -6.22 10.78
C GLY A 267 7.21 -5.89 9.89
N GLY A 268 8.05 -6.89 9.63
CA GLY A 268 9.01 -6.93 8.54
C GLY A 268 8.72 -8.13 7.64
N ARG A 269 9.45 -8.24 6.54
CA ARG A 269 9.35 -9.36 5.60
C ARG A 269 10.41 -10.42 5.91
N CYS A 270 10.00 -11.69 6.01
CA CYS A 270 10.91 -12.83 5.97
C CYS A 270 11.37 -13.01 4.51
N VAL A 271 12.67 -12.95 4.26
CA VAL A 271 13.34 -12.80 2.93
C VAL A 271 13.19 -14.03 1.99
N ASN A 272 12.40 -15.04 2.33
CA ASN A 272 12.41 -16.33 1.62
C ASN A 272 11.27 -16.57 0.59
N ASP A 273 10.39 -15.59 0.32
CA ASP A 273 9.46 -15.67 -0.83
C ASP A 273 10.06 -15.04 -2.12
N ILE A 274 11.32 -14.62 -2.07
CA ILE A 274 12.12 -14.17 -3.21
C ILE A 274 12.56 -15.40 -4.01
N VAL A 275 11.64 -16.03 -4.74
CA VAL A 275 12.01 -17.10 -5.68
C VAL A 275 12.36 -16.44 -7.03
N PRO A 276 13.51 -16.77 -7.65
CA PRO A 276 13.98 -16.10 -8.87
C PRO A 276 13.18 -16.43 -10.15
N THR A 277 12.07 -17.16 -10.06
CA THR A 277 11.19 -17.44 -11.19
C THR A 277 10.12 -16.35 -11.30
N ILE A 278 10.37 -15.39 -12.17
CA ILE A 278 9.55 -14.21 -12.46
C ILE A 278 8.15 -14.65 -12.94
N SER A 279 7.09 -14.28 -12.20
CA SER A 279 5.79 -14.04 -12.84
C SER A 279 5.92 -12.78 -13.67
N ALA A 280 5.60 -12.84 -14.97
CA ALA A 280 5.70 -11.66 -15.82
C ALA A 280 4.70 -10.61 -15.30
N ARG A 281 5.11 -9.35 -15.28
CA ARG A 281 4.30 -8.24 -14.80
C ARG A 281 3.94 -7.41 -15.99
N GLN A 282 2.74 -6.85 -15.98
CA GLN A 282 2.38 -5.90 -17.02
C GLN A 282 2.27 -4.53 -16.38
N ALA A 283 3.07 -3.59 -16.88
CA ALA A 283 2.78 -2.18 -16.77
C ALA A 283 1.93 -1.79 -17.97
N ALA A 284 0.87 -1.03 -17.72
CA ALA A 284 -0.13 -0.78 -18.72
C ALA A 284 -0.67 0.65 -18.64
N TRP A 285 -1.04 1.17 -19.79
CA TRP A 285 -1.89 2.33 -19.94
C TRP A 285 -3.22 1.90 -20.55
N VAL A 286 -4.32 2.31 -19.93
CA VAL A 286 -5.68 1.97 -20.39
C VAL A 286 -6.31 3.19 -21.05
N ASP A 287 -6.59 3.09 -22.35
CA ASP A 287 -7.13 4.18 -23.18
C ASP A 287 -8.50 3.85 -23.79
N ASP A 288 -9.09 2.70 -23.43
CA ASP A 288 -10.46 2.36 -23.79
C ASP A 288 -11.43 3.42 -23.27
N ALA A 289 -12.56 3.56 -23.96
CA ALA A 289 -13.60 4.47 -23.53
C ALA A 289 -14.24 3.97 -22.22
N ASP A 290 -14.42 4.88 -21.28
CA ASP A 290 -15.29 4.73 -20.12
C ASP A 290 -16.77 4.66 -20.57
N PRO A 291 -17.70 4.35 -19.65
CA PRO A 291 -19.12 4.27 -19.98
C PRO A 291 -19.71 5.55 -20.60
N ASP A 292 -19.07 6.71 -20.39
CA ASP A 292 -19.49 8.01 -20.93
C ASP A 292 -18.83 8.33 -22.29
N GLY A 293 -18.04 7.40 -22.85
CA GLY A 293 -17.38 7.55 -24.14
C GLY A 293 -16.03 8.28 -24.10
N ASN A 294 -15.52 8.64 -22.92
CA ASN A 294 -14.25 9.33 -22.76
C ASN A 294 -13.14 8.33 -22.42
N PRO A 295 -11.87 8.52 -22.82
CA PRO A 295 -10.81 7.60 -22.44
C PRO A 295 -10.70 7.40 -20.92
N TRP A 296 -10.44 6.17 -20.50
CA TRP A 296 -10.10 5.84 -19.12
C TRP A 296 -8.84 6.57 -18.67
N ALA A 297 -7.81 6.62 -19.51
CA ALA A 297 -6.58 7.41 -19.35
C ALA A 297 -5.93 7.28 -17.96
N PHE A 298 -5.49 6.08 -17.62
CA PHE A 298 -4.75 5.81 -16.37
C PHE A 298 -3.68 4.73 -16.56
N SER A 299 -2.73 4.73 -15.64
CA SER A 299 -1.66 3.74 -15.55
C SER A 299 -2.02 2.65 -14.55
N MET A 300 -1.70 1.40 -14.87
CA MET A 300 -1.86 0.26 -13.97
C MET A 300 -0.72 -0.73 -14.07
N VAL A 301 -0.43 -1.40 -12.97
CA VAL A 301 0.44 -2.57 -12.88
C VAL A 301 -0.40 -3.73 -12.37
N PHE A 302 -0.14 -4.92 -12.90
CA PHE A 302 -0.80 -6.14 -12.44
C PHE A 302 0.06 -7.40 -12.64
N PRO A 303 -0.12 -8.45 -11.80
CA PRO A 303 0.50 -9.75 -12.03
C PRO A 303 -0.08 -10.43 -13.28
N SER A 304 0.78 -10.92 -14.17
CA SER A 304 0.39 -11.56 -15.43
C SER A 304 1.11 -12.90 -15.66
N ALA A 305 0.76 -13.54 -16.78
CA ALA A 305 1.29 -14.80 -17.26
C ALA A 305 2.83 -14.86 -17.22
N THR A 306 3.40 -15.84 -16.49
CA THR A 306 4.85 -16.14 -16.47
C THR A 306 5.48 -16.29 -17.87
N THR A 307 4.69 -16.73 -18.86
CA THR A 307 5.09 -16.81 -20.27
C THR A 307 4.56 -15.62 -21.05
N VAL A 308 5.43 -14.94 -21.81
CA VAL A 308 5.01 -13.96 -22.82
C VAL A 308 4.07 -14.64 -23.83
N ASN A 309 2.90 -14.03 -24.08
CA ASN A 309 1.86 -14.56 -24.97
C ASN A 309 1.47 -16.02 -24.69
N PRO A 310 0.89 -16.33 -23.50
CA PRO A 310 0.42 -17.68 -23.22
C PRO A 310 -0.69 -18.05 -24.22
N VAL A 311 -0.67 -19.29 -24.72
CA VAL A 311 -1.75 -19.80 -25.56
C VAL A 311 -2.94 -20.18 -24.66
N PRO A 312 -4.13 -19.56 -24.81
CA PRO A 312 -5.30 -19.91 -24.02
C PRO A 312 -5.67 -21.40 -24.16
N GLY A 313 -6.06 -22.03 -23.06
CA GLY A 313 -6.45 -23.44 -23.02
C GLY A 313 -5.28 -24.42 -22.85
N THR A 314 -4.04 -23.94 -22.70
CA THR A 314 -2.84 -24.80 -22.50
C THR A 314 -2.43 -24.95 -21.03
N GLY A 315 -3.19 -24.37 -20.10
CA GLY A 315 -2.88 -24.40 -18.68
C GLY A 315 -1.78 -23.41 -18.25
N ASN A 316 -1.52 -22.39 -19.07
CA ASN A 316 -0.43 -21.42 -18.90
C ASN A 316 -0.89 -19.98 -18.65
N THR A 317 -2.18 -19.69 -18.77
CA THR A 317 -2.81 -18.40 -18.48
C THR A 317 -3.00 -18.27 -16.97
N ASP A 318 -1.99 -17.68 -16.32
CA ASP A 318 -1.81 -17.70 -14.86
C ASP A 318 -2.12 -16.36 -14.15
N ILE A 319 -2.74 -15.43 -14.88
CA ILE A 319 -3.12 -14.06 -14.49
C ILE A 319 -3.53 -13.97 -13.02
N GLY A 320 -3.00 -12.96 -12.32
CA GLY A 320 -3.33 -12.74 -10.91
C GLY A 320 -2.53 -13.60 -9.93
N PHE A 321 -1.48 -14.30 -10.36
CA PHE A 321 -0.56 -14.98 -9.44
C PHE A 321 0.56 -14.09 -8.91
N ASN A 322 0.72 -14.09 -7.59
CA ASN A 322 1.95 -13.67 -6.96
C ASN A 322 3.05 -14.74 -7.14
N GLY A 323 4.25 -14.32 -7.53
CA GLY A 323 5.38 -15.19 -7.86
C GLY A 323 5.89 -16.09 -6.73
N GLY A 324 6.55 -17.18 -7.10
CA GLY A 324 7.25 -18.09 -6.18
C GLY A 324 6.46 -19.31 -5.71
N THR A 325 6.69 -19.72 -4.46
CA THR A 325 6.15 -20.95 -3.86
C THR A 325 4.74 -20.80 -3.29
N THR A 326 4.29 -19.59 -2.95
CA THR A 326 2.98 -19.37 -2.33
C THR A 326 1.82 -19.57 -3.30
N ARG A 327 2.00 -19.16 -4.58
CA ARG A 327 1.01 -19.26 -5.67
C ARG A 327 -0.39 -18.87 -5.17
N ASN A 328 -0.55 -17.63 -4.71
CA ASN A 328 -1.86 -17.09 -4.33
C ASN A 328 -2.51 -16.43 -5.56
N TYR A 329 -3.79 -16.72 -5.79
CA TYR A 329 -4.58 -16.05 -6.82
C TYR A 329 -5.20 -14.78 -6.22
N MET A 330 -4.81 -13.64 -6.76
CA MET A 330 -5.09 -12.31 -6.23
C MET A 330 -5.08 -11.30 -7.36
N ASP A 331 -5.91 -11.48 -8.40
CA ASP A 331 -6.03 -10.61 -9.59
C ASP A 331 -6.35 -9.14 -9.21
N ILE A 332 -5.38 -8.48 -8.59
CA ILE A 332 -5.39 -7.14 -8.03
C ILE A 332 -4.59 -6.31 -9.00
N LYS A 333 -5.19 -5.19 -9.39
CA LYS A 333 -4.53 -4.16 -10.18
C LYS A 333 -4.37 -2.95 -9.29
N HIS A 334 -3.23 -2.29 -9.40
CA HIS A 334 -2.97 -1.02 -8.74
C HIS A 334 -2.31 -0.07 -9.73
N GLY A 335 -2.28 1.22 -9.41
CA GLY A 335 -1.66 2.22 -10.25
C GLY A 335 -2.07 3.62 -9.87
N TRP A 336 -2.19 4.50 -10.87
CA TRP A 336 -2.55 5.89 -10.65
C TRP A 336 -3.25 6.52 -11.85
N VAL A 337 -3.97 7.60 -11.57
CA VAL A 337 -4.63 8.44 -12.56
C VAL A 337 -4.30 9.91 -12.33
N MET A 338 -3.90 10.62 -13.38
CA MET A 338 -3.80 12.07 -13.36
C MET A 338 -5.22 12.66 -13.41
N LEU A 339 -5.56 13.54 -12.47
CA LEU A 339 -6.91 14.09 -12.33
C LEU A 339 -7.03 15.50 -12.88
N ASP A 340 -6.11 16.40 -12.53
CA ASP A 340 -6.09 17.78 -13.02
C ASP A 340 -4.75 18.48 -12.74
N VAL A 341 -4.58 19.67 -13.31
CA VAL A 341 -3.63 20.67 -12.83
C VAL A 341 -4.36 22.01 -12.75
N LYS A 342 -4.29 22.68 -11.61
CA LYS A 342 -5.04 23.91 -11.32
C LYS A 342 -4.15 25.13 -11.21
N SER A 343 -4.66 26.30 -11.60
CA SER A 343 -4.07 27.60 -11.34
C SER A 343 -4.54 28.09 -9.97
N GLY A 344 -3.67 28.00 -8.97
CA GLY A 344 -3.98 28.32 -7.57
C GLY A 344 -3.47 27.26 -6.60
N GLY A 345 -3.65 27.54 -5.31
CA GLY A 345 -3.15 26.71 -4.20
C GLY A 345 -4.23 25.87 -3.52
N LEU A 346 -3.81 25.10 -2.52
CA LEU A 346 -4.67 24.27 -1.70
C LEU A 346 -5.75 25.10 -0.98
N PRO A 347 -6.99 24.61 -0.88
CA PRO A 347 -8.05 25.31 -0.17
C PRO A 347 -7.73 25.46 1.32
N ALA A 348 -8.27 26.52 1.93
CA ALA A 348 -8.17 26.73 3.37
C ALA A 348 -8.89 25.62 4.17
N SER A 349 -10.04 25.12 3.67
CA SER A 349 -10.67 23.94 4.27
C SER A 349 -9.94 22.68 3.81
N ARG A 350 -9.54 21.82 4.76
CA ARG A 350 -8.86 20.54 4.45
C ARG A 350 -9.82 19.47 3.94
N ALA A 351 -11.13 19.71 4.06
CA ALA A 351 -12.17 18.84 3.53
C ALA A 351 -12.58 19.19 2.09
N GLN A 352 -11.97 20.20 1.47
CA GLN A 352 -12.26 20.63 0.10
C GLN A 352 -11.11 20.29 -0.85
N SER A 353 -11.45 20.01 -2.10
CA SER A 353 -10.48 19.82 -3.19
C SER A 353 -10.22 21.12 -3.95
N THR A 354 -9.19 21.13 -4.78
CA THR A 354 -8.90 22.20 -5.74
C THR A 354 -9.77 22.17 -7.01
N ALA A 355 -10.73 21.24 -7.14
CA ALA A 355 -11.48 21.02 -8.38
C ALA A 355 -12.20 22.27 -8.93
N SER A 356 -12.63 23.19 -8.05
CA SER A 356 -13.29 24.45 -8.41
C SER A 356 -12.36 25.52 -8.98
N LEU A 357 -11.05 25.36 -8.85
CA LEU A 357 -10.06 26.30 -9.40
C LEU A 357 -9.99 26.18 -10.94
N PRO A 358 -9.58 27.25 -11.64
CA PRO A 358 -9.33 27.19 -13.08
C PRO A 358 -8.23 26.19 -13.42
N SER A 359 -8.39 25.39 -14.48
CA SER A 359 -7.32 24.51 -14.94
C SER A 359 -6.10 25.31 -15.40
N LYS A 360 -4.91 24.80 -15.10
CA LYS A 360 -3.63 25.35 -15.53
C LYS A 360 -3.32 24.86 -16.93
N LEU A 361 -3.31 25.78 -17.88
CA LEU A 361 -2.91 25.46 -19.25
C LEU A 361 -1.41 25.17 -19.33
N THR A 362 -1.05 24.26 -20.23
CA THR A 362 0.36 24.01 -20.61
C THR A 362 0.95 25.25 -21.28
N ILE A 363 2.27 25.27 -21.51
CA ILE A 363 2.90 26.34 -22.31
C ILE A 363 2.40 26.39 -23.76
N PHE A 364 1.69 25.35 -24.21
CA PHE A 364 1.09 25.24 -25.53
C PHE A 364 -0.39 25.65 -25.57
N ASN A 365 -0.89 26.24 -24.47
CA ASN A 365 -2.29 26.67 -24.32
C ASN A 365 -3.31 25.52 -24.42
N THR A 366 -2.93 24.32 -23.99
CA THR A 366 -3.81 23.14 -23.93
C THR A 366 -4.30 22.86 -22.51
N HIS A 367 -5.40 22.11 -22.38
CA HIS A 367 -5.76 21.48 -21.10
C HIS A 367 -4.58 20.63 -20.59
N PRO A 368 -4.32 20.52 -19.27
CA PRO A 368 -3.17 19.78 -18.75
C PRO A 368 -3.21 18.28 -19.04
N ILE A 369 -4.41 17.71 -19.17
CA ILE A 369 -4.64 16.26 -19.37
C ILE A 369 -5.46 15.98 -20.65
N GLY A 370 -6.24 16.97 -21.11
CA GLY A 370 -7.33 16.81 -22.08
C GLY A 370 -8.71 16.67 -21.42
N ALA A 371 -9.78 16.99 -22.16
CA ALA A 371 -11.16 16.96 -21.69
C ALA A 371 -12.05 16.18 -22.67
N GLY A 372 -13.14 15.59 -22.18
CA GLY A 372 -14.02 14.75 -23.00
C GLY A 372 -13.25 13.62 -23.70
N THR A 373 -13.42 13.50 -25.02
CA THR A 373 -12.74 12.51 -25.87
C THR A 373 -11.23 12.74 -26.00
N GLU A 374 -10.72 13.91 -25.59
CA GLU A 374 -9.29 14.22 -25.55
C GLU A 374 -8.61 13.82 -24.23
N ARG A 375 -9.35 13.27 -23.25
CA ARG A 375 -8.76 12.90 -21.95
C ARG A 375 -7.56 11.96 -22.14
N GLY A 376 -6.42 12.30 -21.53
CA GLY A 376 -5.16 11.55 -21.66
C GLY A 376 -4.34 11.89 -22.90
N TRP A 377 -4.76 12.83 -23.76
CA TRP A 377 -3.98 13.25 -24.92
C TRP A 377 -2.67 13.91 -24.53
N TYR A 378 -2.68 14.74 -23.48
CA TYR A 378 -1.54 15.58 -23.08
C TYR A 378 -0.76 15.03 -21.89
N VAL A 379 -1.10 13.81 -21.45
CA VAL A 379 -0.31 13.05 -20.47
C VAL A 379 0.70 12.23 -21.24
N SER A 380 1.96 12.21 -20.82
CA SER A 380 2.93 11.24 -21.33
C SER A 380 2.79 9.94 -20.55
N GLY A 381 2.76 8.79 -21.21
CA GLY A 381 2.77 7.48 -20.56
C GLY A 381 3.78 6.54 -21.20
N GLY A 382 4.56 5.84 -20.38
CA GLY A 382 5.50 4.85 -20.88
C GLY A 382 6.08 3.92 -19.82
N SER A 383 6.91 3.00 -20.28
CA SER A 383 7.72 2.11 -19.45
C SER A 383 9.11 1.93 -20.07
N SER A 384 10.17 1.94 -19.24
CA SER A 384 11.51 1.51 -19.66
C SER A 384 12.50 1.38 -18.49
N TYR A 385 13.60 0.70 -18.76
CA TYR A 385 14.83 0.60 -17.95
C TYR A 385 15.62 1.91 -17.69
N TRP A 386 15.41 3.02 -18.44
CA TRP A 386 16.28 4.23 -18.34
C TRP A 386 15.62 5.59 -18.53
N VAL A 387 14.37 5.62 -18.94
CA VAL A 387 13.61 6.86 -19.14
C VAL A 387 13.24 7.48 -17.77
N GLY A 388 13.34 6.69 -16.70
CA GLY A 388 13.42 7.09 -15.28
C GLY A 388 14.83 6.94 -14.67
N ALA A 389 15.92 7.13 -15.44
CA ALA A 389 17.26 7.16 -14.85
C ALA A 389 17.33 8.30 -13.83
N LEU A 390 17.10 7.94 -12.56
CA LEU A 390 16.99 8.76 -11.36
C LEU A 390 18.12 9.79 -11.16
N SER A 391 19.19 9.69 -11.95
CA SER A 391 20.38 10.53 -11.94
C SER A 391 20.55 11.45 -13.16
N ASP A 392 19.67 11.41 -14.19
CA ASP A 392 19.74 12.27 -15.39
C ASP A 392 18.43 13.08 -15.60
N PRO A 393 18.35 14.34 -15.13
CA PRO A 393 17.14 15.16 -15.22
C PRO A 393 16.69 15.44 -16.66
N ARG A 394 17.61 15.39 -17.64
CA ARG A 394 17.29 15.61 -19.05
C ARG A 394 16.48 14.43 -19.62
N LYS A 395 16.88 13.19 -19.34
CA LYS A 395 16.15 12.00 -19.76
C LYS A 395 14.74 12.00 -19.16
N ALA A 396 14.66 12.23 -17.86
CA ALA A 396 13.40 12.30 -17.14
C ALA A 396 12.50 13.43 -17.66
N PHE A 397 13.03 14.61 -17.97
CA PHE A 397 12.23 15.69 -18.53
C PHE A 397 11.65 15.34 -19.90
N TYR A 398 12.49 14.85 -20.82
CA TYR A 398 12.03 14.49 -22.16
C TYR A 398 11.01 13.35 -22.13
N ALA A 399 11.19 12.36 -21.26
CA ALA A 399 10.21 11.32 -20.98
C ALA A 399 8.85 11.86 -20.54
N THR A 400 8.89 12.70 -19.50
CA THR A 400 7.73 13.26 -18.82
C THR A 400 6.91 14.13 -19.77
N THR A 401 7.59 14.74 -20.75
CA THR A 401 6.99 15.56 -21.80
C THR A 401 6.98 14.86 -23.17
N GLY A 402 7.17 13.54 -23.18
CA GLY A 402 7.42 12.70 -24.37
C GLY A 402 6.39 12.86 -25.48
N VAL A 403 5.13 13.01 -25.09
CA VAL A 403 3.98 13.26 -25.97
C VAL A 403 4.22 14.37 -27.00
N TRP A 404 4.95 15.43 -26.62
CA TRP A 404 5.15 16.63 -27.44
C TRP A 404 6.25 16.50 -28.51
N TYR A 405 7.03 15.43 -28.48
CA TYR A 405 8.09 15.19 -29.45
C TYR A 405 7.66 14.20 -30.52
N GLN A 406 8.40 14.12 -31.63
CA GLN A 406 8.13 13.15 -32.69
C GLN A 406 8.20 11.71 -32.15
N ASN A 407 9.20 11.43 -31.32
CA ASN A 407 9.35 10.18 -30.57
C ASN A 407 10.16 10.47 -29.30
N GLY A 408 9.48 11.05 -28.31
CA GLY A 408 10.04 11.38 -26.99
C GLY A 408 10.01 10.21 -26.00
N GLY A 409 9.85 8.98 -26.51
CA GLY A 409 9.73 7.77 -25.71
C GLY A 409 8.79 6.70 -26.27
N GLN A 410 8.49 6.70 -27.59
CA GLN A 410 7.67 5.66 -28.23
C GLN A 410 8.41 4.32 -28.39
N LEU A 411 9.75 4.31 -28.41
CA LEU A 411 10.51 3.07 -28.55
C LEU A 411 10.49 2.32 -27.22
N SER A 412 9.71 1.23 -27.14
CA SER A 412 9.81 0.30 -26.02
C SER A 412 11.26 -0.14 -25.89
N HIS A 413 11.77 -0.15 -24.66
CA HIS A 413 13.03 -0.77 -24.31
C HIS A 413 14.31 -0.13 -24.91
N ASN A 414 14.23 1.06 -25.51
CA ASN A 414 15.46 1.67 -26.02
C ASN A 414 16.28 2.32 -24.88
N THR A 415 17.35 1.64 -24.50
CA THR A 415 18.37 2.15 -23.58
C THR A 415 19.19 3.29 -24.18
N ASP A 416 19.06 3.54 -25.47
CA ASP A 416 19.79 4.54 -26.23
C ASP A 416 18.98 5.83 -26.38
N PHE A 417 19.35 6.81 -25.58
CA PHE A 417 18.81 8.16 -25.66
C PHE A 417 19.00 8.80 -27.05
N THR A 418 20.02 8.39 -27.82
CA THR A 418 20.28 8.95 -29.16
C THR A 418 19.24 8.53 -30.20
N ALA A 419 18.41 7.53 -29.90
CA ALA A 419 17.33 7.12 -30.77
C ALA A 419 16.04 7.96 -30.61
N LEU A 420 16.00 8.85 -29.61
CA LEU A 420 14.86 9.75 -29.44
C LEU A 420 14.86 10.82 -30.54
N ASN A 421 13.71 11.03 -31.15
CA ASN A 421 13.50 12.14 -32.06
C ASN A 421 12.80 13.27 -31.31
N LEU A 422 13.60 14.23 -30.84
CA LEU A 422 13.16 15.38 -30.06
C LEU A 422 12.67 16.56 -30.90
N ALA A 423 12.41 16.35 -32.20
CA ALA A 423 11.73 17.34 -33.03
C ALA A 423 10.27 17.55 -32.53
N PRO A 424 9.67 18.74 -32.74
CA PRO A 424 8.26 18.96 -32.40
C PRO A 424 7.35 17.90 -33.05
N ASN A 425 6.42 17.33 -32.29
CA ASN A 425 5.50 16.32 -32.81
C ASN A 425 4.66 16.89 -33.98
N SER A 426 4.83 16.32 -35.16
CA SER A 426 4.18 16.79 -36.39
C SER A 426 2.65 16.71 -36.38
N ASN A 427 2.03 15.95 -35.48
CA ASN A 427 0.57 15.93 -35.35
C ASN A 427 0.05 17.24 -34.77
N PHE A 428 0.80 17.84 -33.84
CA PHE A 428 0.32 18.96 -33.02
C PHE A 428 1.03 20.29 -33.32
N PHE A 429 2.31 20.27 -33.68
CA PHE A 429 3.13 21.46 -33.89
C PHE A 429 3.35 21.78 -35.38
N ALA A 430 3.47 23.07 -35.68
CA ALA A 430 3.77 23.59 -37.02
C ALA A 430 5.28 23.81 -37.22
N SER A 431 6.00 24.17 -36.17
CA SER A 431 7.43 24.44 -36.19
C SER A 431 8.02 24.40 -34.77
N GLY A 432 9.35 24.45 -34.67
CA GLY A 432 10.10 24.51 -33.42
C GLY A 432 11.52 23.98 -33.59
N THR A 433 12.38 24.24 -32.62
CA THR A 433 13.76 23.79 -32.57
C THR A 433 13.85 22.47 -31.83
N THR A 434 14.43 21.44 -32.45
CA THR A 434 14.63 20.11 -31.84
C THR A 434 15.20 20.20 -30.42
N GLY A 435 14.53 19.55 -29.46
CA GLY A 435 14.95 19.50 -28.06
C GLY A 435 14.61 20.72 -27.22
N ASP A 436 14.07 21.80 -27.81
CA ASP A 436 13.66 23.02 -27.11
C ASP A 436 12.13 23.20 -27.13
N PRO A 437 11.38 22.66 -26.15
CA PRO A 437 9.92 22.75 -26.13
C PRO A 437 9.39 24.18 -26.02
N ILE A 438 10.19 25.15 -25.58
CA ILE A 438 9.72 26.57 -25.49
C ILE A 438 9.58 27.17 -26.89
N SER A 439 10.36 26.69 -27.85
CA SER A 439 10.30 27.15 -29.24
C SER A 439 9.18 26.52 -30.06
N PHE A 440 8.47 25.53 -29.52
CA PHE A 440 7.45 24.79 -30.27
C PHE A 440 6.20 25.65 -30.50
N VAL A 441 5.72 25.68 -31.74
CA VAL A 441 4.56 26.48 -32.15
C VAL A 441 3.40 25.55 -32.49
N PRO A 442 2.32 25.49 -31.67
CA PRO A 442 1.15 24.66 -31.96
C PRO A 442 0.48 25.04 -33.28
N LYS A 443 -0.10 24.06 -33.97
CA LYS A 443 -0.98 24.34 -35.11
C LYS A 443 -2.27 25.00 -34.64
N VAL A 444 -2.76 25.98 -35.40
CA VAL A 444 -4.05 26.63 -35.14
C VAL A 444 -5.23 25.75 -35.62
N THR A 445 -5.05 25.03 -36.72
CA THR A 445 -6.04 24.11 -37.31
C THR A 445 -5.38 22.81 -37.76
N GLY A 446 -6.16 21.73 -37.86
CA GLY A 446 -5.66 20.43 -38.33
C GLY A 446 -4.63 19.77 -37.39
N TYR A 447 -4.61 20.14 -36.11
CA TYR A 447 -3.89 19.38 -35.12
C TYR A 447 -4.60 18.05 -34.84
N ALA A 448 -3.82 17.03 -34.49
CA ALA A 448 -4.31 15.74 -34.04
C ALA A 448 -3.63 15.38 -32.71
N ARG A 449 -4.08 14.26 -32.09
CA ARG A 449 -3.50 13.76 -30.85
C ARG A 449 -1.96 13.69 -30.96
N PRO A 450 -1.22 14.43 -30.11
CA PRO A 450 0.22 14.25 -30.03
C PRO A 450 0.50 12.84 -29.52
N ASN A 451 1.47 12.18 -30.13
CA ASN A 451 1.69 10.74 -29.98
C ASN A 451 3.16 10.40 -29.71
N GLY A 452 3.97 11.33 -29.20
CA GLY A 452 5.40 11.10 -29.02
C GLY A 452 5.78 10.09 -27.93
N ASP A 453 4.81 9.54 -27.22
CA ASP A 453 5.00 8.67 -26.06
C ASP A 453 4.56 7.22 -26.31
N TYR A 454 5.06 6.30 -25.49
CA TYR A 454 4.83 4.86 -25.64
C TYR A 454 3.35 4.46 -25.59
N LYS A 455 2.55 5.05 -24.71
CA LYS A 455 1.12 4.69 -24.58
C LYS A 455 0.31 4.88 -25.87
N SER A 456 0.77 5.73 -26.78
CA SER A 456 0.08 6.03 -28.04
C SER A 456 0.36 5.02 -29.15
N THR A 457 1.34 4.12 -28.95
CA THR A 457 1.77 3.11 -29.93
C THR A 457 0.73 2.01 -30.16
N ASN A 458 -0.19 1.83 -29.22
CA ASN A 458 -1.07 0.66 -29.14
C ASN A 458 -0.32 -0.69 -29.12
N HIS A 459 0.91 -0.70 -28.58
CA HIS A 459 1.71 -1.91 -28.44
C HIS A 459 1.34 -2.68 -27.18
N PHE A 460 1.11 -3.99 -27.32
CA PHE A 460 0.81 -4.90 -26.22
C PHE A 460 1.76 -6.10 -26.30
N ASP A 461 2.65 -6.24 -25.31
CA ASP A 461 3.54 -7.41 -25.25
C ASP A 461 2.78 -8.73 -25.06
N GLN A 462 1.63 -8.67 -24.39
CA GLN A 462 0.71 -9.78 -24.18
C GLN A 462 -0.69 -9.40 -24.66
N VAL A 463 -1.40 -10.34 -25.29
CA VAL A 463 -2.82 -10.15 -25.61
C VAL A 463 -3.57 -9.82 -24.32
N SER A 464 -4.35 -8.73 -24.33
CA SER A 464 -5.18 -8.36 -23.18
C SER A 464 -6.16 -9.49 -22.84
N PHE A 465 -6.11 -9.94 -21.59
CA PHE A 465 -7.03 -10.94 -21.05
C PHE A 465 -8.36 -10.34 -20.57
N GLU A 466 -8.45 -9.01 -20.54
CA GLU A 466 -9.62 -8.27 -20.08
C GLU A 466 -10.42 -7.83 -21.30
N ASP A 467 -11.36 -8.68 -21.70
CA ASP A 467 -12.17 -8.55 -22.92
C ASP A 467 -13.58 -7.98 -22.68
N GLY A 468 -13.88 -7.58 -21.44
CA GLY A 468 -15.21 -7.17 -21.00
C GLY A 468 -15.99 -8.24 -20.24
N SER A 469 -15.44 -9.45 -20.07
CA SER A 469 -16.15 -10.55 -19.38
C SER A 469 -16.19 -10.39 -17.86
N ALA A 470 -17.38 -10.28 -17.27
CA ALA A 470 -17.55 -10.26 -15.82
C ALA A 470 -17.34 -11.65 -15.21
N ASN A 471 -17.80 -12.70 -15.88
CA ASN A 471 -17.55 -14.10 -15.55
C ASN A 471 -17.68 -14.96 -16.83
N ALA A 472 -17.75 -16.28 -16.69
CA ALA A 472 -17.82 -17.20 -17.83
C ALA A 472 -19.07 -17.04 -18.72
N THR A 473 -20.16 -16.45 -18.22
CA THR A 473 -21.46 -16.35 -18.93
C THR A 473 -21.98 -14.93 -19.10
N THR A 474 -21.43 -13.93 -18.39
CA THR A 474 -21.90 -12.55 -18.44
C THR A 474 -20.80 -11.56 -18.79
N GLN A 475 -21.09 -10.63 -19.69
CA GLN A 475 -20.26 -9.47 -20.00
C GLN A 475 -20.59 -8.31 -19.06
N TYR A 476 -19.61 -7.47 -18.77
CA TYR A 476 -19.86 -6.17 -18.14
C TYR A 476 -20.59 -5.22 -19.11
N PRO A 477 -21.23 -4.15 -18.59
CA PRO A 477 -21.69 -3.05 -19.43
C PRO A 477 -20.54 -2.40 -20.21
N ASN A 478 -20.85 -1.66 -21.28
CA ASN A 478 -19.82 -1.01 -22.10
C ASN A 478 -18.87 -0.13 -21.27
N GLY A 479 -17.58 -0.16 -21.61
CA GLY A 479 -16.51 0.58 -20.94
C GLY A 479 -15.92 -0.10 -19.70
N TRP A 480 -16.50 -1.20 -19.21
CA TRP A 480 -15.98 -1.93 -18.05
C TRP A 480 -15.23 -3.19 -18.42
N GLY A 481 -14.19 -3.53 -17.65
CA GLY A 481 -13.48 -4.80 -17.71
C GLY A 481 -12.86 -5.10 -19.08
N LYS A 482 -12.74 -4.09 -19.94
CA LYS A 482 -12.23 -4.18 -21.31
C LYS A 482 -10.99 -3.32 -21.47
N TRP A 483 -9.98 -3.89 -22.09
CA TRP A 483 -8.75 -3.21 -22.46
C TRP A 483 -8.27 -3.64 -23.85
N THR A 484 -8.42 -2.75 -24.83
CA THR A 484 -8.07 -2.92 -26.25
C THR A 484 -7.33 -1.70 -26.82
N LYS A 485 -7.23 -0.60 -26.08
CA LYS A 485 -6.53 0.63 -26.45
C LYS A 485 -5.57 1.07 -25.35
N GLY A 486 -4.48 1.71 -25.75
CA GLY A 486 -3.37 2.05 -24.87
C GLY A 486 -2.22 1.07 -25.08
N ALA A 487 -1.32 0.90 -24.11
CA ALA A 487 -0.16 0.04 -24.29
C ALA A 487 0.09 -0.84 -23.07
N ALA A 488 0.73 -1.98 -23.29
CA ALA A 488 1.18 -2.91 -22.26
C ALA A 488 2.65 -3.25 -22.47
N HIS A 489 3.41 -3.31 -21.40
CA HIS A 489 4.80 -3.75 -21.41
C HIS A 489 5.04 -4.77 -20.31
N THR A 490 5.86 -5.77 -20.63
CA THR A 490 6.31 -6.79 -19.69
C THR A 490 7.50 -6.29 -18.90
N GLU A 491 7.29 -5.99 -17.61
CA GLU A 491 8.33 -5.42 -16.74
C GLU A 491 9.30 -6.48 -16.21
N ASN A 492 10.60 -6.19 -16.27
CA ASN A 492 11.67 -6.91 -15.58
C ASN A 492 12.19 -6.11 -14.37
N PHE A 493 13.21 -6.65 -13.68
CA PHE A 493 13.91 -5.87 -12.64
C PHE A 493 14.51 -4.61 -13.28
N ASP A 494 14.31 -3.46 -12.63
CA ASP A 494 14.75 -2.13 -13.07
C ASP A 494 13.99 -1.46 -14.23
N ASP A 495 12.89 -2.05 -14.72
CA ASP A 495 11.94 -1.29 -15.56
C ASP A 495 10.97 -0.46 -14.71
N ASP A 496 10.72 0.78 -15.15
CA ASP A 496 9.86 1.74 -14.46
C ASP A 496 8.71 2.22 -15.35
N MET A 497 7.47 2.01 -14.91
CA MET A 497 6.29 2.63 -15.50
C MET A 497 6.19 4.07 -15.03
N PHE A 498 5.91 5.01 -15.92
CA PHE A 498 5.73 6.42 -15.56
C PHE A 498 4.54 7.10 -16.23
N SER A 499 4.10 8.19 -15.62
CA SER A 499 3.22 9.17 -16.23
C SER A 499 3.75 10.58 -16.00
N GLY A 500 3.66 11.42 -17.04
CA GLY A 500 4.17 12.78 -17.03
C GLY A 500 3.15 13.83 -17.42
N LEU A 501 3.25 15.01 -16.80
CA LEU A 501 2.44 16.19 -17.06
C LEU A 501 3.31 17.40 -17.42
N GLY A 502 2.71 18.31 -18.19
CA GLY A 502 3.32 19.59 -18.58
C GLY A 502 3.90 19.55 -19.99
N PRO A 503 4.75 20.53 -20.38
CA PRO A 503 5.31 21.54 -19.49
C PRO A 503 4.37 22.71 -19.15
N PHE A 504 4.56 23.30 -17.97
CA PHE A 504 3.84 24.46 -17.46
C PHE A 504 4.79 25.63 -17.20
N SER A 505 4.35 26.86 -17.47
CA SER A 505 5.09 28.05 -17.01
C SER A 505 4.59 28.49 -15.63
N LEU A 506 5.50 28.90 -14.75
CA LEU A 506 5.20 29.38 -13.41
C LEU A 506 5.93 30.70 -13.16
N LYS A 507 5.21 31.81 -13.36
CA LYS A 507 5.69 33.15 -13.06
C LYS A 507 5.97 33.33 -11.58
N LYS A 508 6.87 34.26 -11.22
CA LYS A 508 7.06 34.66 -9.83
C LYS A 508 5.70 34.93 -9.15
N ASP A 509 5.57 34.47 -7.92
CA ASP A 509 4.39 34.58 -7.04
C ASP A 509 3.14 33.81 -7.52
N SER A 510 3.19 33.19 -8.70
CA SER A 510 2.12 32.31 -9.16
C SER A 510 2.18 30.93 -8.51
N THR A 511 1.02 30.28 -8.44
CA THR A 511 0.85 28.97 -7.81
C THR A 511 0.11 28.04 -8.76
N ILE A 512 0.54 26.78 -8.80
CA ILE A 512 -0.22 25.69 -9.41
C ILE A 512 -0.45 24.58 -8.40
N THR A 513 -1.45 23.74 -8.65
CA THR A 513 -1.67 22.50 -7.89
C THR A 513 -1.82 21.33 -8.86
N ILE A 514 -0.98 20.31 -8.73
CA ILE A 514 -1.02 19.07 -9.50
C ILE A 514 -1.84 18.05 -8.72
N VAL A 515 -2.76 17.36 -9.39
CA VAL A 515 -3.66 16.40 -8.74
C VAL A 515 -3.60 15.05 -9.42
N PHE A 516 -3.33 14.01 -8.64
CA PHE A 516 -3.42 12.61 -9.07
C PHE A 516 -4.07 11.76 -7.97
N ALA A 517 -4.44 10.53 -8.29
CA ALA A 517 -4.87 9.55 -7.30
C ALA A 517 -4.13 8.23 -7.49
N THR A 518 -3.68 7.62 -6.40
CA THR A 518 -3.33 6.21 -6.39
C THR A 518 -4.61 5.40 -6.27
N VAL A 519 -4.75 4.35 -7.08
CA VAL A 519 -5.97 3.55 -7.21
C VAL A 519 -5.63 2.06 -7.21
N ALA A 520 -6.54 1.24 -6.71
CA ALA A 520 -6.44 -0.20 -6.80
C ALA A 520 -7.82 -0.86 -6.89
N GLY A 521 -7.86 -2.14 -7.27
CA GLY A 521 -9.09 -2.92 -7.24
C GLY A 521 -8.92 -4.33 -7.78
N TYR A 522 -9.93 -5.16 -7.56
CA TYR A 522 -9.98 -6.52 -8.10
C TYR A 522 -10.36 -6.51 -9.57
N ARG A 523 -9.51 -7.11 -10.41
CA ARG A 523 -9.59 -7.14 -11.86
C ARG A 523 -9.63 -5.73 -12.48
N LEU A 524 -9.66 -5.66 -13.81
CA LEU A 524 -9.71 -4.36 -14.50
C LEU A 524 -10.95 -3.54 -14.13
N GLU A 525 -12.10 -4.18 -13.93
CA GLU A 525 -13.33 -3.49 -13.52
C GLU A 525 -13.18 -2.79 -12.17
N GLY A 526 -12.56 -3.45 -11.18
CA GLY A 526 -12.37 -2.87 -9.85
C GLY A 526 -11.54 -1.57 -9.90
N ILE A 527 -10.35 -1.61 -10.52
CA ILE A 527 -9.52 -0.41 -10.62
C ILE A 527 -10.16 0.69 -11.49
N GLN A 528 -10.91 0.34 -12.54
CA GLN A 528 -11.69 1.31 -13.33
C GLN A 528 -12.76 1.99 -12.45
N ARG A 529 -13.40 1.25 -11.53
CA ARG A 529 -14.39 1.83 -10.61
C ARG A 529 -13.72 2.78 -9.63
N SER A 530 -12.55 2.41 -9.13
CA SER A 530 -11.74 3.26 -8.26
C SER A 530 -11.29 4.54 -8.97
N VAL A 531 -10.91 4.47 -10.25
CA VAL A 531 -10.61 5.66 -11.08
C VAL A 531 -11.83 6.57 -11.23
N ARG A 532 -13.01 5.99 -11.53
CA ARG A 532 -14.26 6.75 -11.63
C ARG A 532 -14.64 7.39 -10.28
N ALA A 533 -14.50 6.64 -9.19
CA ALA A 533 -14.78 7.11 -7.84
C ALA A 533 -13.83 8.24 -7.42
N ALA A 534 -12.53 8.13 -7.70
CA ALA A 534 -11.55 9.18 -7.41
C ALA A 534 -11.86 10.48 -8.18
N ARG A 535 -12.21 10.38 -9.46
CA ARG A 535 -12.64 11.54 -10.27
C ARG A 535 -13.88 12.20 -9.69
N TYR A 536 -14.89 11.40 -9.36
CA TYR A 536 -16.14 11.89 -8.76
C TYR A 536 -15.90 12.57 -7.41
N ALA A 537 -15.14 11.94 -6.51
CA ALA A 537 -14.84 12.49 -5.20
C ALA A 537 -14.06 13.81 -5.29
N TYR A 538 -13.04 13.87 -6.15
CA TYR A 538 -12.30 15.09 -6.41
C TYR A 538 -13.20 16.20 -6.95
N GLN A 539 -13.98 15.93 -8.01
CA GLN A 539 -14.86 16.91 -8.64
C GLN A 539 -15.95 17.44 -7.69
N ASN A 540 -16.44 16.61 -6.77
CA ASN A 540 -17.45 16.99 -5.77
C ASN A 540 -16.85 17.53 -4.46
N SER A 541 -15.58 17.95 -4.44
CA SER A 541 -14.92 18.48 -3.23
C SER A 541 -15.05 17.54 -2.02
N PHE A 542 -14.86 16.25 -2.25
CA PHE A 542 -15.01 15.17 -1.27
C PHE A 542 -16.41 15.09 -0.60
N THR A 543 -17.40 15.74 -1.19
CA THR A 543 -18.81 15.64 -0.79
C THR A 543 -19.43 14.44 -1.52
N ILE A 544 -19.09 13.26 -1.02
CA ILE A 544 -19.61 11.97 -1.47
C ILE A 544 -20.67 11.47 -0.47
N PRO A 545 -21.45 10.42 -0.79
CA PRO A 545 -22.32 9.78 0.20
C PRO A 545 -21.53 9.41 1.46
N LYS A 546 -21.92 9.95 2.62
CA LYS A 546 -21.21 9.74 3.89
C LYS A 546 -21.99 8.76 4.76
N PRO A 547 -21.38 7.68 5.27
CA PRO A 547 -22.02 6.81 6.24
C PRO A 547 -22.21 7.52 7.60
N PRO A 548 -22.90 6.92 8.57
CA PRO A 548 -22.99 7.47 9.92
C PRO A 548 -21.60 7.60 10.56
N PRO A 549 -21.46 8.33 11.68
CA PRO A 549 -20.21 8.34 12.45
C PRO A 549 -19.71 6.94 12.76
N LEU A 550 -18.43 6.66 12.52
CA LEU A 550 -17.83 5.34 12.79
C LEU A 550 -17.84 5.05 14.30
N PRO A 551 -18.49 3.96 14.77
CA PRO A 551 -18.53 3.63 16.18
C PRO A 551 -17.13 3.41 16.75
N ASP A 552 -16.81 4.00 17.91
CA ASP A 552 -15.65 3.55 18.67
C ASP A 552 -16.03 2.25 19.38
N MET A 553 -15.15 1.26 19.33
CA MET A 553 -15.40 -0.04 19.93
C MET A 553 -14.20 -0.56 20.70
N LYS A 554 -14.45 -1.58 21.51
CA LYS A 554 -13.46 -2.32 22.26
C LYS A 554 -13.83 -3.80 22.23
N VAL A 555 -12.81 -4.64 22.23
CA VAL A 555 -12.94 -6.10 22.31
C VAL A 555 -12.23 -6.60 23.57
N SER A 556 -12.81 -7.55 24.28
CA SER A 556 -12.23 -8.12 25.50
C SER A 556 -12.65 -9.57 25.72
N ASN A 557 -11.80 -10.35 26.39
CA ASN A 557 -12.14 -11.71 26.82
C ASN A 557 -13.04 -11.67 28.06
N THR A 558 -13.93 -12.67 28.17
CA THR A 558 -14.71 -12.91 29.38
C THR A 558 -14.11 -14.03 30.22
N LEU A 559 -14.63 -14.19 31.43
CA LEU A 559 -14.31 -15.34 32.28
C LEU A 559 -14.91 -16.66 31.76
N ASN A 560 -15.87 -16.59 30.84
CA ASN A 560 -16.60 -17.74 30.30
C ASN A 560 -16.08 -18.18 28.92
N LYS A 561 -14.83 -17.83 28.57
CA LYS A 561 -14.19 -18.20 27.29
C LYS A 561 -14.96 -17.67 26.07
N SER A 562 -15.61 -16.53 26.22
CA SER A 562 -16.29 -15.79 25.15
C SER A 562 -15.62 -14.42 24.94
N VAL A 563 -16.05 -13.69 23.92
CA VAL A 563 -15.56 -12.35 23.61
C VAL A 563 -16.69 -11.34 23.78
N ILE A 564 -16.42 -10.24 24.49
CA ILE A 564 -17.31 -9.09 24.60
C ILE A 564 -16.86 -8.01 23.62
N LEU A 565 -17.82 -7.50 22.85
CA LEU A 565 -17.70 -6.30 22.04
C LEU A 565 -18.51 -5.19 22.73
N GLU A 566 -17.87 -4.05 22.99
CA GLU A 566 -18.52 -2.85 23.51
C GLU A 566 -18.33 -1.70 22.52
N TRP A 567 -19.36 -0.89 22.28
CA TRP A 567 -19.25 0.28 21.38
C TRP A 567 -20.10 1.45 21.84
N ASN A 568 -19.71 2.64 21.39
CA ASN A 568 -20.39 3.88 21.74
C ASN A 568 -21.60 4.14 20.83
N ASN A 569 -22.37 5.18 21.17
CA ASN A 569 -23.55 5.59 20.42
C ASN A 569 -23.30 6.73 19.42
N ALA A 570 -22.05 6.96 19.01
CA ALA A 570 -21.71 8.06 18.10
C ALA A 570 -22.51 8.01 16.80
N ALA A 571 -22.73 6.81 16.23
CA ALA A 571 -23.49 6.66 15.00
C ALA A 571 -24.96 7.11 15.10
N ALA A 572 -25.57 7.03 16.29
CA ALA A 572 -26.96 7.39 16.49
C ALA A 572 -27.24 8.89 16.41
N THR A 573 -26.20 9.74 16.30
CA THR A 573 -26.38 11.17 16.02
C THR A 573 -26.72 11.46 14.55
N ASP A 574 -26.53 10.49 13.63
CA ASP A 574 -26.98 10.64 12.24
C ASP A 574 -28.52 10.50 12.19
N PRO A 575 -29.26 11.49 11.63
CA PRO A 575 -30.72 11.43 11.55
C PRO A 575 -31.26 10.20 10.81
N GLU A 576 -30.52 9.72 9.82
CA GLU A 576 -30.87 8.57 8.97
C GLU A 576 -30.33 7.25 9.54
N PHE A 577 -29.65 7.25 10.70
CA PHE A 577 -29.13 6.06 11.35
C PHE A 577 -30.21 4.97 11.45
N ALA A 578 -29.91 3.78 10.90
CA ALA A 578 -30.84 2.67 10.73
C ALA A 578 -30.42 1.40 11.49
N GLY A 579 -29.18 1.32 11.98
CA GLY A 579 -28.74 0.22 12.84
C GLY A 579 -27.24 -0.05 12.82
N TYR A 580 -26.85 -1.13 13.49
CA TYR A 580 -25.48 -1.65 13.52
C TYR A 580 -25.39 -3.05 12.89
N LYS A 581 -24.20 -3.42 12.47
CA LYS A 581 -23.83 -4.80 12.16
C LYS A 581 -22.53 -5.17 12.86
N ILE A 582 -22.46 -6.44 13.27
CA ILE A 582 -21.26 -7.03 13.89
C ILE A 582 -20.63 -7.99 12.89
N TRP A 583 -19.34 -7.80 12.64
CA TRP A 583 -18.57 -8.60 11.70
C TRP A 583 -17.42 -9.29 12.40
N LYS A 584 -17.07 -10.49 11.92
CA LYS A 584 -16.00 -11.33 12.47
C LYS A 584 -15.14 -11.93 11.35
N ALA A 585 -13.83 -11.84 11.47
CA ALA A 585 -12.86 -12.61 10.71
C ALA A 585 -12.23 -13.65 11.65
N SER A 586 -12.30 -14.93 11.27
CA SER A 586 -11.84 -16.06 12.08
C SER A 586 -10.62 -16.70 11.45
N GLN A 587 -9.43 -16.49 12.04
CA GLN A 587 -8.15 -16.89 11.43
C GLN A 587 -7.96 -18.40 11.25
N PHE A 588 -8.70 -19.20 12.03
CA PHE A 588 -8.65 -20.66 11.93
C PHE A 588 -9.31 -21.20 10.66
N LYS A 589 -10.22 -20.44 10.03
CA LYS A 589 -10.90 -20.87 8.80
C LYS A 589 -9.89 -20.93 7.65
N LYS A 590 -10.06 -21.95 6.80
CA LYS A 590 -9.30 -22.13 5.56
C LYS A 590 -10.30 -22.10 4.41
N LEU A 591 -10.14 -21.15 3.49
CA LEU A 591 -11.03 -20.90 2.35
C LEU A 591 -10.25 -21.10 1.04
N ASN A 592 -10.93 -21.34 -0.08
CA ASN A 592 -10.30 -21.62 -1.37
C ASN A 592 -10.60 -20.54 -2.41
N TRP A 593 -9.56 -19.88 -2.93
CA TRP A 593 -9.69 -18.84 -3.95
C TRP A 593 -10.28 -19.35 -5.26
N LEU A 594 -10.00 -20.60 -5.64
CA LEU A 594 -10.50 -21.19 -6.88
C LEU A 594 -11.99 -21.54 -6.81
N GLU A 595 -12.53 -21.70 -5.60
CA GLU A 595 -13.94 -22.01 -5.38
C GLU A 595 -14.77 -20.74 -5.20
N GLU A 596 -14.27 -19.79 -4.40
CA GLU A 596 -15.04 -18.62 -3.99
C GLU A 596 -14.67 -17.34 -4.76
N GLY A 597 -13.54 -17.33 -5.48
CA GLY A 597 -12.96 -16.12 -6.02
C GLY A 597 -12.40 -15.20 -4.92
N MET A 598 -12.24 -13.92 -5.24
CA MET A 598 -11.68 -12.95 -4.30
C MET A 598 -12.80 -12.21 -3.55
N ARG A 599 -12.84 -12.33 -2.22
CA ARG A 599 -13.90 -11.78 -1.38
C ARG A 599 -13.34 -10.90 -0.28
N VAL A 600 -12.71 -9.80 -0.68
CA VAL A 600 -12.00 -8.95 0.28
C VAL A 600 -12.78 -7.73 0.70
N VAL A 601 -13.50 -7.03 -0.19
CA VAL A 601 -14.19 -5.83 0.28
C VAL A 601 -15.47 -5.49 -0.47
N ASP A 602 -15.47 -5.36 -1.80
CA ASP A 602 -16.36 -4.51 -2.60
C ASP A 602 -17.89 -4.56 -2.39
N GLN A 603 -18.45 -5.63 -1.80
CA GLN A 603 -19.90 -5.83 -1.69
C GLN A 603 -20.36 -6.57 -0.44
N TYR A 604 -19.45 -7.00 0.44
CA TYR A 604 -19.87 -7.83 1.58
C TYR A 604 -20.84 -7.05 2.49
N GLU A 605 -20.71 -5.73 2.54
CA GLU A 605 -21.49 -4.82 3.36
C GLU A 605 -22.97 -4.81 2.96
N GLN A 606 -23.32 -5.31 1.78
CA GLN A 606 -24.71 -5.42 1.33
C GLN A 606 -25.49 -6.48 2.10
N GLN A 607 -24.82 -7.45 2.74
CA GLN A 607 -25.49 -8.53 3.47
C GLN A 607 -26.34 -8.01 4.65
N MET A 608 -27.57 -8.50 4.76
CA MET A 608 -28.52 -8.20 5.86
C MET A 608 -29.07 -9.43 6.57
N ALA A 609 -28.74 -10.62 6.08
CA ALA A 609 -29.11 -11.88 6.72
C ALA A 609 -27.87 -12.54 7.29
N VAL A 610 -27.91 -12.87 8.58
CA VAL A 610 -26.89 -13.73 9.22
C VAL A 610 -27.01 -15.13 8.61
N GLY A 611 -25.87 -15.76 8.34
CA GLY A 611 -25.83 -17.11 7.78
C GLY A 611 -24.80 -17.25 6.66
N PRO A 612 -24.95 -18.30 5.81
CA PRO A 612 -24.08 -18.50 4.66
C PRO A 612 -24.03 -17.26 3.77
N ARG A 613 -22.85 -17.02 3.21
CA ARG A 613 -22.57 -15.87 2.36
C ARG A 613 -23.37 -16.00 1.05
N PRO A 614 -24.18 -14.99 0.66
CA PRO A 614 -24.91 -15.02 -0.60
C PRO A 614 -24.00 -15.11 -1.83
N ALA A 615 -24.45 -15.78 -2.91
CA ALA A 615 -23.66 -15.95 -4.13
C ALA A 615 -23.27 -14.61 -4.80
N ASN A 616 -24.09 -13.56 -4.63
CA ASN A 616 -23.87 -12.25 -5.24
C ASN A 616 -22.79 -11.40 -4.55
N VAL A 617 -22.27 -11.80 -3.38
CA VAL A 617 -21.17 -11.08 -2.70
C VAL A 617 -19.78 -11.65 -3.01
N TYR A 618 -19.70 -12.59 -3.95
CA TYR A 618 -18.44 -13.16 -4.42
C TYR A 618 -18.02 -12.51 -5.75
N LYS A 619 -16.74 -12.14 -5.88
CA LYS A 619 -16.16 -11.78 -7.18
C LYS A 619 -15.43 -13.01 -7.73
N PRO A 620 -15.89 -13.60 -8.85
CA PRO A 620 -15.34 -14.85 -9.33
C PRO A 620 -13.89 -14.69 -9.81
N VAL A 621 -13.17 -15.81 -9.85
CA VAL A 621 -11.88 -15.91 -10.57
C VAL A 621 -12.07 -15.47 -12.01
N ASN A 622 -11.05 -14.81 -12.56
CA ASN A 622 -11.02 -14.38 -13.95
C ASN A 622 -11.36 -15.56 -14.88
N PRO A 623 -12.34 -15.43 -15.78
CA PRO A 623 -12.78 -16.55 -16.63
C PRO A 623 -11.70 -17.01 -17.62
N LYS A 624 -10.64 -16.24 -17.85
CA LYS A 624 -9.50 -16.61 -18.71
C LYS A 624 -8.40 -17.34 -17.95
N PHE A 625 -8.48 -17.41 -16.63
CA PHE A 625 -7.55 -18.15 -15.81
C PHE A 625 -7.66 -19.65 -16.11
N ASP A 626 -6.57 -20.26 -16.60
CA ASP A 626 -6.52 -21.69 -16.96
C ASP A 626 -5.36 -22.46 -16.28
N ALA A 627 -4.58 -21.78 -15.44
CA ALA A 627 -3.44 -22.36 -14.72
C ALA A 627 -3.83 -23.04 -13.38
N GLN A 628 -5.06 -23.55 -13.24
CA GLN A 628 -5.55 -24.21 -12.01
C GLN A 628 -4.62 -25.36 -11.57
N ALA A 629 -4.17 -26.18 -12.51
CA ALA A 629 -3.28 -27.31 -12.21
C ALA A 629 -1.94 -26.85 -11.60
N LYS A 630 -1.42 -25.68 -12.03
CA LYS A 630 -0.21 -25.09 -11.43
C LYS A 630 -0.47 -24.65 -9.99
N MET A 631 -1.65 -24.12 -9.66
CA MET A 631 -1.98 -23.76 -8.26
C MET A 631 -2.04 -24.95 -7.33
N LEU A 632 -2.58 -26.06 -7.82
CA LEU A 632 -2.84 -27.25 -7.03
C LEU A 632 -1.59 -28.12 -6.84
N ALA A 633 -0.50 -27.84 -7.57
CA ALA A 633 0.74 -28.63 -7.55
C ALA A 633 1.65 -28.40 -6.34
N ASN A 634 1.38 -27.42 -5.45
CA ASN A 634 2.17 -27.18 -4.23
C ASN A 634 1.38 -27.52 -2.94
N SER A 635 2.09 -27.81 -1.84
CA SER A 635 1.53 -28.23 -0.54
C SER A 635 0.57 -27.20 0.08
N THR A 636 0.55 -25.97 -0.45
CA THR A 636 -0.32 -24.87 -0.03
C THR A 636 -1.56 -24.63 -0.91
N LYS A 637 -2.01 -25.62 -1.69
CA LYS A 637 -3.33 -25.72 -2.38
C LYS A 637 -4.25 -24.48 -2.31
N GLY A 638 -4.12 -23.49 -3.20
CA GLY A 638 -5.14 -22.47 -3.54
C GLY A 638 -5.96 -21.81 -2.42
N THR A 639 -5.46 -21.80 -1.18
CA THR A 639 -6.27 -21.53 0.02
C THR A 639 -5.73 -20.36 0.80
N TYR A 640 -6.62 -19.57 1.39
CA TYR A 640 -6.30 -18.45 2.26
C TYR A 640 -6.99 -18.55 3.61
N GLN A 641 -6.57 -17.65 4.49
CA GLN A 641 -7.05 -17.52 5.85
C GLN A 641 -7.64 -16.13 6.01
N PRO A 642 -8.82 -15.99 6.63
CA PRO A 642 -9.30 -14.68 7.03
C PRO A 642 -8.33 -14.00 7.99
N ASP A 643 -8.09 -12.70 7.80
CA ASP A 643 -7.19 -11.88 8.61
C ASP A 643 -7.78 -10.46 8.77
N THR A 644 -6.97 -9.48 9.13
CA THR A 644 -7.33 -8.07 9.27
C THR A 644 -7.97 -7.44 8.02
N TRP A 645 -7.79 -8.04 6.86
CA TRP A 645 -8.34 -7.64 5.56
C TRP A 645 -9.66 -8.36 5.24
N GLY A 646 -10.15 -9.20 6.16
CA GLY A 646 -11.25 -10.13 5.93
C GLY A 646 -10.75 -11.49 5.45
N THR A 647 -11.59 -12.36 4.87
CA THR A 647 -13.02 -12.13 4.63
C THR A 647 -13.81 -12.02 5.93
N TRP A 648 -14.79 -11.12 5.94
CA TRP A 648 -15.67 -10.91 7.09
C TRP A 648 -16.94 -11.76 7.00
N ASP A 649 -17.35 -12.33 8.13
CA ASP A 649 -18.64 -12.99 8.32
C ASP A 649 -19.56 -12.08 9.14
N LEU A 650 -20.81 -11.96 8.69
CA LEU A 650 -21.85 -11.22 9.40
C LEU A 650 -22.34 -12.04 10.60
N VAL A 651 -22.09 -11.53 11.80
CA VAL A 651 -22.48 -12.18 13.06
C VAL A 651 -23.89 -11.76 13.48
N LYS A 652 -24.21 -10.47 13.35
CA LYS A 652 -25.48 -9.92 13.79
C LYS A 652 -25.82 -8.65 13.03
N VAL A 653 -27.09 -8.51 12.66
CA VAL A 653 -27.71 -7.23 12.27
C VAL A 653 -28.56 -6.74 13.43
N ILE A 654 -28.44 -5.45 13.77
CA ILE A 654 -29.15 -4.81 14.87
C ILE A 654 -29.84 -3.56 14.32
N PRO A 655 -31.09 -3.68 13.86
CA PRO A 655 -31.89 -2.54 13.44
C PRO A 655 -32.05 -1.50 14.56
N LYS A 656 -32.26 -0.23 14.19
CA LYS A 656 -32.44 0.90 15.12
C LYS A 656 -33.47 0.59 16.22
N ALA A 657 -34.56 -0.08 15.86
CA ALA A 657 -35.63 -0.46 16.78
C ALA A 657 -35.19 -1.49 17.85
N GLU A 658 -34.17 -2.29 17.57
CA GLU A 658 -33.60 -3.28 18.49
C GLU A 658 -32.48 -2.71 19.36
N VAL A 659 -31.88 -1.56 19.00
CA VAL A 659 -30.78 -0.95 19.77
C VAL A 659 -31.11 -0.74 21.25
N PRO A 660 -32.31 -0.26 21.65
CA PRO A 660 -32.67 -0.10 23.06
C PRO A 660 -32.73 -1.42 23.85
N THR A 661 -32.80 -2.56 23.18
CA THR A 661 -32.85 -3.89 23.81
C THR A 661 -31.47 -4.46 24.10
N LEU A 662 -30.40 -3.83 23.58
CA LEU A 662 -29.04 -4.27 23.81
C LEU A 662 -28.65 -4.11 25.29
N PRO A 663 -27.91 -5.07 25.86
CA PRO A 663 -27.34 -4.90 27.18
C PRO A 663 -26.43 -3.66 27.23
N PRO A 664 -26.41 -2.93 28.36
CA PRO A 664 -25.49 -1.81 28.53
C PRO A 664 -24.04 -2.29 28.58
N ALA A 665 -23.15 -1.43 28.07
CA ALA A 665 -21.71 -1.60 28.26
C ALA A 665 -21.31 -1.47 29.74
N THR A 666 -20.23 -2.14 30.10
CA THR A 666 -19.58 -2.12 31.41
C THR A 666 -18.39 -1.15 31.45
N THR A 667 -17.72 -0.94 30.32
CA THR A 667 -16.62 0.02 30.20
C THR A 667 -17.16 1.45 30.00
N ALA A 668 -16.69 2.41 30.80
CA ALA A 668 -17.05 3.82 30.65
C ALA A 668 -16.71 4.36 29.25
N GLY A 669 -17.58 5.21 28.69
CA GLY A 669 -17.45 5.75 27.34
C GLY A 669 -18.08 4.89 26.24
N TYR A 670 -18.50 3.66 26.56
CA TYR A 670 -19.29 2.80 25.67
C TYR A 670 -20.74 2.70 26.16
N ASN A 671 -21.64 2.33 25.26
CA ASN A 671 -23.08 2.33 25.51
C ASN A 671 -23.69 0.93 25.38
N TYR A 672 -23.26 0.18 24.37
CA TYR A 672 -23.86 -1.09 24.00
C TYR A 672 -22.86 -2.24 24.13
N LYS A 673 -23.39 -3.45 24.33
CA LYS A 673 -22.60 -4.66 24.48
C LYS A 673 -23.18 -5.82 23.68
N TYR A 674 -22.31 -6.63 23.09
CA TYR A 674 -22.62 -7.94 22.51
C TYR A 674 -21.59 -8.97 22.98
N GLU A 675 -22.04 -10.19 23.30
CA GLU A 675 -21.16 -11.29 23.69
C GLU A 675 -21.16 -12.36 22.59
N ASP A 676 -20.01 -12.53 21.93
CA ASP A 676 -19.80 -13.62 20.99
C ASP A 676 -19.35 -14.87 21.75
N LYS A 677 -20.28 -15.82 21.87
CA LYS A 677 -20.05 -17.14 22.47
C LYS A 677 -19.56 -18.16 21.46
N GLU A 678 -19.60 -17.85 20.17
CA GLU A 678 -19.16 -18.72 19.07
C GLU A 678 -17.69 -18.47 18.73
N VAL A 679 -16.86 -18.64 19.75
CA VAL A 679 -15.41 -18.48 19.67
C VAL A 679 -14.73 -19.73 20.23
N VAL A 680 -13.50 -19.96 19.80
CA VAL A 680 -12.72 -21.11 20.22
C VAL A 680 -11.53 -20.61 21.02
N LEU A 681 -11.41 -21.07 22.25
CA LEU A 681 -10.28 -20.77 23.13
C LEU A 681 -8.94 -21.07 22.42
N GLY A 682 -8.00 -20.12 22.46
CA GLY A 682 -6.71 -20.20 21.78
C GLY A 682 -6.70 -19.71 20.34
N PHE A 683 -7.83 -19.34 19.76
CA PHE A 683 -7.87 -18.82 18.39
C PHE A 683 -7.94 -17.30 18.33
N GLN A 684 -7.53 -16.79 17.18
CA GLN A 684 -7.42 -15.37 16.88
C GLN A 684 -8.61 -14.89 16.06
N TYR A 685 -9.07 -13.70 16.38
CA TYR A 685 -10.20 -13.07 15.73
C TYR A 685 -9.96 -11.58 15.52
N TRP A 686 -10.50 -11.07 14.41
CA TRP A 686 -10.80 -9.66 14.27
C TRP A 686 -12.30 -9.46 14.26
N TYR A 687 -12.71 -8.36 14.87
CA TYR A 687 -14.08 -7.89 14.88
C TYR A 687 -14.10 -6.46 14.40
N TYR A 688 -15.18 -6.07 13.75
CA TYR A 688 -15.51 -4.66 13.61
C TYR A 688 -17.02 -4.46 13.65
N ILE A 689 -17.44 -3.23 13.91
CA ILE A 689 -18.86 -2.86 13.99
C ILE A 689 -19.12 -1.79 12.95
N SER A 690 -19.96 -2.09 11.96
CA SER A 690 -20.45 -1.07 11.04
C SER A 690 -21.75 -0.44 11.55
N ALA A 691 -21.87 0.87 11.37
CA ALA A 691 -23.14 1.57 11.46
C ALA A 691 -23.66 1.81 10.05
N TYR A 692 -24.95 1.57 9.83
CA TYR A 692 -25.60 1.80 8.55
C TYR A 692 -26.77 2.77 8.67
N LYS A 693 -27.06 3.42 7.56
CA LYS A 693 -28.24 4.27 7.40
C LYS A 693 -28.97 3.97 6.11
N GLU A 694 -30.25 4.30 6.10
CA GLU A 694 -31.14 4.04 4.97
C GLU A 694 -31.67 5.35 4.41
N GLY A 695 -31.77 5.42 3.08
CA GLY A 695 -32.11 6.62 2.33
C GLY A 695 -32.03 6.32 0.83
N THR A 696 -31.78 7.33 0.01
CA THR A 696 -31.43 7.14 -1.40
C THR A 696 -30.11 7.84 -1.66
N TYR A 697 -29.08 7.08 -2.02
CA TYR A 697 -27.74 7.58 -2.25
C TYR A 697 -27.36 7.35 -3.70
N THR A 698 -26.75 8.35 -4.33
CA THR A 698 -26.34 8.31 -5.74
C THR A 698 -24.82 8.29 -5.84
N GLY A 699 -24.31 7.41 -6.70
CA GLY A 699 -22.90 7.13 -6.86
C GLY A 699 -22.29 7.80 -8.09
N PRO A 700 -21.01 7.53 -8.36
CA PRO A 700 -20.25 8.18 -9.43
C PRO A 700 -20.86 8.06 -10.83
N GLY A 701 -21.53 6.96 -11.16
CA GLY A 701 -22.19 6.75 -12.46
C GLY A 701 -23.70 6.92 -12.43
N GLY A 702 -24.24 7.56 -11.39
CA GLY A 702 -25.69 7.67 -11.21
C GLY A 702 -26.35 6.41 -10.62
N GLU A 703 -25.58 5.36 -10.31
CA GLU A 703 -26.13 4.18 -9.64
C GLU A 703 -26.65 4.58 -8.26
N THR A 704 -27.81 4.03 -7.87
CA THR A 704 -28.40 4.30 -6.56
C THR A 704 -28.31 3.10 -5.63
N THR A 705 -28.19 3.38 -4.34
CA THR A 705 -28.36 2.40 -3.26
C THR A 705 -29.29 2.97 -2.21
N THR A 706 -30.04 2.09 -1.52
CA THR A 706 -30.90 2.49 -0.42
C THR A 706 -30.20 2.54 0.93
N ARG A 707 -28.93 2.13 0.97
CA ARG A 707 -28.18 1.99 2.21
C ARG A 707 -26.69 2.14 1.96
N ILE A 708 -26.03 2.80 2.91
CA ILE A 708 -24.58 2.91 3.02
C ILE A 708 -24.16 2.65 4.47
N GLU A 709 -22.94 2.18 4.66
CA GLU A 709 -22.42 1.85 5.98
C GLU A 709 -20.94 2.16 6.15
N THR A 710 -20.53 2.26 7.42
CA THR A 710 -19.14 2.49 7.79
C THR A 710 -18.28 1.26 7.54
N HIS A 711 -16.99 1.49 7.30
CA HIS A 711 -16.02 0.45 6.96
C HIS A 711 -15.30 -0.15 8.19
N TYR A 712 -14.43 -1.15 8.00
CA TYR A 712 -13.74 -1.86 9.08
C TYR A 712 -12.58 -1.09 9.73
N THR A 713 -12.43 0.22 9.48
CA THR A 713 -11.34 1.03 10.05
C THR A 713 -11.36 1.10 11.58
N ASN A 714 -12.47 0.72 12.25
CA ASN A 714 -12.56 0.51 13.69
C ASN A 714 -12.27 -0.92 14.17
N ARG A 715 -11.69 -1.79 13.33
CA ARG A 715 -11.38 -3.19 13.66
C ARG A 715 -10.68 -3.31 15.03
N ASN A 716 -11.22 -4.16 15.89
CA ASN A 716 -10.79 -4.36 17.28
C ASN A 716 -10.58 -3.05 18.08
N GLY A 717 -11.31 -1.99 17.73
CA GLY A 717 -11.20 -0.67 18.36
C GLY A 717 -10.17 0.28 17.74
N GLY A 718 -9.67 -0.08 16.56
CA GLY A 718 -8.69 0.70 15.79
C GLY A 718 -9.08 2.17 15.67
N SER A 719 -8.06 3.02 15.77
CA SER A 719 -8.22 4.46 15.59
C SER A 719 -8.61 4.83 14.16
N GLY A 720 -8.19 4.00 13.19
CA GLY A 720 -8.24 4.31 11.75
C GLY A 720 -7.04 5.14 11.27
N LEU A 721 -6.04 5.34 12.13
CA LEU A 721 -4.77 6.03 11.82
C LEU A 721 -3.60 5.06 11.95
N TRP A 722 -2.50 5.38 11.27
CA TRP A 722 -1.26 4.60 11.38
C TRP A 722 -0.62 4.76 12.76
N ASN A 723 -0.18 3.64 13.33
CA ASN A 723 0.44 3.56 14.64
C ASN A 723 1.81 2.86 14.55
N LEU A 724 2.58 3.18 13.51
CA LEU A 724 3.97 2.73 13.27
C LEU A 724 4.17 1.21 13.10
N THR A 725 3.10 0.42 13.02
CA THR A 725 3.13 -1.02 12.77
C THR A 725 1.79 -1.53 12.27
N TYR A 726 1.79 -2.75 11.73
CA TYR A 726 0.57 -3.45 11.31
C TYR A 726 -0.18 -4.09 12.50
N PRO A 727 -1.52 -4.22 12.40
CA PRO A 727 -2.34 -4.83 13.46
C PRO A 727 -2.03 -6.32 13.76
N PHE A 728 -1.39 -7.01 12.81
CA PHE A 728 -0.98 -8.42 12.92
C PHE A 728 0.51 -8.59 13.26
N ALA A 729 1.28 -7.50 13.31
CA ALA A 729 2.74 -7.53 13.42
C ALA A 729 3.24 -7.58 14.87
N TYR A 730 2.78 -8.57 15.64
CA TYR A 730 3.06 -8.67 17.09
C TYR A 730 4.53 -8.87 17.48
N ASN A 731 5.40 -9.31 16.55
CA ASN A 731 6.85 -9.39 16.80
C ASN A 731 7.61 -8.11 16.40
N ASN A 732 6.93 -7.06 15.90
CA ASN A 732 7.56 -5.80 15.54
C ASN A 732 7.93 -4.97 16.80
N ALA A 733 9.08 -4.30 16.80
CA ALA A 733 9.52 -3.46 17.91
C ALA A 733 8.56 -2.30 18.26
N ASN A 734 7.82 -1.78 17.28
CA ASN A 734 6.81 -0.73 17.46
C ASN A 734 5.44 -1.29 17.89
N PHE A 735 5.28 -2.61 18.00
CA PHE A 735 4.01 -3.20 18.43
C PHE A 735 3.73 -2.86 19.90
N PRO A 736 2.60 -2.18 20.19
CA PRO A 736 2.29 -1.72 21.54
C PRO A 736 2.03 -2.89 22.47
N LYS A 737 2.39 -2.70 23.75
CA LYS A 737 2.19 -3.71 24.80
C LYS A 737 1.12 -3.31 25.81
N ASP A 738 0.78 -2.02 25.86
CA ASP A 738 -0.30 -1.49 26.70
C ASP A 738 -1.66 -1.58 26.00
N ALA A 739 -2.73 -1.58 26.80
CA ALA A 739 -4.09 -1.76 26.30
C ALA A 739 -4.54 -0.65 25.35
N THR A 740 -4.09 0.60 25.56
CA THR A 740 -4.48 1.74 24.73
C THR A 740 -3.84 1.62 23.35
N GLY A 741 -2.55 1.34 23.28
CA GLY A 741 -1.84 1.12 22.03
C GLY A 741 -2.41 -0.06 21.25
N LEU A 742 -2.62 -1.21 21.91
CA LEU A 742 -3.22 -2.41 21.29
C LEU A 742 -4.59 -2.14 20.68
N LYS A 743 -5.43 -1.36 21.38
CA LYS A 743 -6.72 -0.90 20.85
C LYS A 743 -6.51 0.01 19.64
N ASN A 744 -5.65 1.03 19.75
CA ASN A 744 -5.47 2.05 18.71
C ASN A 744 -4.97 1.48 17.38
N ILE A 745 -4.13 0.44 17.41
CA ILE A 745 -3.66 -0.26 16.20
C ILE A 745 -4.72 -1.23 15.64
N GLY A 746 -5.73 -1.60 16.43
CA GLY A 746 -6.68 -2.66 16.10
C GLY A 746 -6.04 -4.06 16.16
N ALA A 747 -5.27 -4.32 17.22
CA ALA A 747 -4.53 -5.58 17.40
C ALA A 747 -5.45 -6.80 17.40
N LEU A 748 -4.93 -7.95 16.95
CA LEU A 748 -5.66 -9.22 16.95
C LEU A 748 -6.18 -9.60 18.35
N GLN A 749 -7.39 -10.18 18.42
CA GLN A 749 -7.99 -10.66 19.67
C GLN A 749 -7.73 -12.16 19.82
N VAL A 750 -6.92 -12.57 20.80
CA VAL A 750 -6.75 -13.97 21.17
C VAL A 750 -7.76 -14.34 22.25
N VAL A 751 -8.51 -15.43 22.05
CA VAL A 751 -9.42 -15.95 23.09
C VAL A 751 -8.61 -16.68 24.15
N THR A 752 -8.70 -16.22 25.40
CA THR A 752 -8.04 -16.83 26.57
C THR A 752 -9.07 -17.35 27.58
N SER A 753 -8.65 -18.25 28.46
CA SER A 753 -9.47 -18.69 29.58
C SER A 753 -9.33 -17.75 30.76
N ALA A 754 -10.30 -17.76 31.68
CA ALA A 754 -10.13 -17.14 32.98
C ALA A 754 -8.93 -17.72 33.75
N LEU A 755 -8.37 -16.92 34.66
CA LEU A 755 -7.52 -17.43 35.72
C LEU A 755 -8.31 -18.41 36.58
N ALA A 756 -7.71 -19.56 36.89
CA ALA A 756 -8.21 -20.40 37.96
C ALA A 756 -8.01 -19.69 39.31
N ARG A 757 -8.82 -20.03 40.30
CA ARG A 757 -8.61 -19.53 41.67
C ARG A 757 -7.20 -19.93 42.16
N PRO A 758 -6.53 -19.09 42.97
CA PRO A 758 -5.21 -19.43 43.51
C PRO A 758 -5.17 -20.84 44.11
N GLY A 759 -4.14 -21.61 43.77
CA GLY A 759 -3.95 -22.99 44.23
C GLY A 759 -4.75 -24.07 43.49
N ILE A 760 -5.72 -23.72 42.63
CA ILE A 760 -6.49 -24.69 41.84
C ILE A 760 -5.71 -25.06 40.57
N VAL A 761 -4.85 -26.07 40.68
CA VAL A 761 -4.01 -26.57 39.58
C VAL A 761 -4.63 -27.72 38.80
N SER A 762 -5.61 -28.44 39.38
CA SER A 762 -6.27 -29.59 38.74
C SER A 762 -7.22 -29.23 37.59
N ALA A 763 -7.58 -27.96 37.46
CA ALA A 763 -8.41 -27.46 36.36
C ALA A 763 -7.58 -27.08 35.13
N VAL A 764 -6.25 -27.09 35.23
CA VAL A 764 -5.35 -26.76 34.13
C VAL A 764 -5.44 -27.84 33.07
N GLY A 765 -5.61 -27.41 31.82
CA GLY A 765 -5.64 -28.30 30.67
C GLY A 765 -4.70 -27.83 29.58
N VAL A 766 -4.53 -28.70 28.57
CA VAL A 766 -3.67 -28.46 27.41
C VAL A 766 -4.43 -28.78 26.13
N ARG A 767 -4.28 -27.94 25.09
CA ARG A 767 -4.97 -28.12 23.82
C ARG A 767 -4.14 -27.64 22.60
N PRO A 768 -4.40 -28.20 21.40
CA PRO A 768 -5.17 -29.42 21.18
C PRO A 768 -4.44 -30.62 21.77
N ASN A 769 -5.21 -31.58 22.26
CA ASN A 769 -4.68 -32.81 22.83
C ASN A 769 -5.56 -33.96 22.33
N PRO A 770 -5.10 -34.81 21.38
CA PRO A 770 -3.74 -34.80 20.81
C PRO A 770 -3.45 -33.56 19.96
N TYR A 771 -2.20 -33.11 19.96
CA TYR A 771 -1.68 -32.25 18.90
C TYR A 771 -1.43 -33.10 17.65
N LYS A 772 -1.88 -32.59 16.50
CA LYS A 772 -1.64 -33.20 15.19
C LYS A 772 -0.98 -32.14 14.31
N ARG A 773 0.12 -32.48 13.63
CA ARG A 773 0.83 -31.54 12.75
C ARG A 773 -0.12 -30.89 11.74
N ALA A 774 0.07 -29.59 11.53
CA ALA A 774 -0.87 -28.72 10.82
C ALA A 774 -2.21 -28.59 11.57
N ALA A 775 -2.13 -28.46 12.89
CA ALA A 775 -3.28 -28.13 13.71
C ALA A 775 -3.80 -26.74 13.32
N LEU A 776 -5.08 -26.49 13.58
CA LEU A 776 -5.73 -25.25 13.15
C LEU A 776 -5.09 -23.97 13.71
N HIS A 777 -4.35 -24.05 14.82
CA HIS A 777 -3.68 -22.91 15.47
C HIS A 777 -2.23 -22.71 15.00
N ASP A 778 -1.69 -23.61 14.17
CA ASP A 778 -0.35 -23.47 13.60
C ASP A 778 -0.35 -22.37 12.53
N ASN A 779 0.74 -21.61 12.46
CA ASN A 779 0.92 -20.64 11.40
C ASN A 779 1.44 -21.33 10.13
N ARG A 780 0.61 -21.37 9.08
CA ARG A 780 0.98 -22.00 7.80
C ARG A 780 2.22 -21.40 7.15
N SER A 781 2.48 -20.11 7.36
CA SER A 781 3.64 -19.44 6.77
C SER A 781 4.95 -19.78 7.47
N GLN A 782 4.89 -20.49 8.61
CA GLN A 782 6.05 -20.87 9.41
C GLN A 782 5.94 -22.36 9.73
N VAL A 783 6.66 -23.20 9.00
CA VAL A 783 6.61 -24.67 9.10
C VAL A 783 7.01 -25.20 10.49
N TYR A 784 7.63 -24.35 11.32
CA TYR A 784 8.05 -24.65 12.69
C TYR A 784 7.19 -23.97 13.77
N ASP A 785 6.17 -23.21 13.38
CA ASP A 785 5.30 -22.52 14.34
C ASP A 785 4.17 -23.44 14.80
N HIS A 786 4.56 -24.44 15.58
CA HIS A 786 3.69 -25.40 16.24
C HIS A 786 3.46 -24.96 17.68
N LYS A 787 2.23 -25.02 18.18
CA LYS A 787 1.94 -24.54 19.54
C LYS A 787 1.06 -25.47 20.35
N LEU A 788 1.14 -25.34 21.67
CA LEU A 788 0.18 -25.93 22.60
C LEU A 788 -0.28 -24.86 23.57
N LEU A 789 -1.58 -24.77 23.81
CA LEU A 789 -2.15 -23.83 24.77
C LEU A 789 -2.39 -24.54 26.10
N PHE A 790 -1.71 -24.09 27.14
CA PHE A 790 -2.12 -24.36 28.52
C PHE A 790 -3.18 -23.33 28.93
N TYR A 791 -4.25 -23.77 29.57
CA TYR A 791 -5.39 -22.93 29.94
C TYR A 791 -5.92 -23.26 31.34
N ASN A 792 -6.73 -22.37 31.90
CA ASN A 792 -7.19 -22.33 33.29
C ASN A 792 -6.02 -22.24 34.29
N LEU A 793 -4.98 -21.47 33.97
CA LEU A 793 -3.82 -21.31 34.85
C LEU A 793 -4.17 -20.47 36.08
N PRO A 794 -3.66 -20.80 37.29
CA PRO A 794 -3.68 -19.89 38.44
C PRO A 794 -2.86 -18.61 38.19
N PRO A 795 -3.03 -17.54 39.00
CA PRO A 795 -2.32 -16.26 38.82
C PRO A 795 -0.79 -16.36 38.78
N GLN A 796 -0.23 -17.39 39.43
CA GLN A 796 1.18 -17.76 39.34
C GLN A 796 1.27 -19.28 39.23
N ALA A 797 1.97 -19.76 38.21
CA ALA A 797 2.16 -21.20 38.00
C ALA A 797 3.50 -21.48 37.33
N LYS A 798 4.13 -22.59 37.72
CA LYS A 798 5.27 -23.18 37.02
C LYS A 798 4.80 -24.45 36.32
N ILE A 799 4.99 -24.53 35.01
CA ILE A 799 4.62 -25.67 34.19
C ILE A 799 5.92 -26.37 33.79
N THR A 800 6.14 -27.59 34.28
CA THR A 800 7.29 -28.42 33.89
C THR A 800 6.81 -29.47 32.90
N ILE A 801 7.39 -29.47 31.70
CA ILE A 801 7.07 -30.41 30.62
C ILE A 801 8.14 -31.49 30.60
N LEU A 802 7.70 -32.75 30.58
CA LEU A 802 8.54 -33.94 30.68
C LEU A 802 8.22 -34.91 29.55
N ASP A 803 9.19 -35.67 29.11
CA ASP A 803 8.92 -36.89 28.35
C ASP A 803 8.51 -38.05 29.29
N VAL A 804 8.20 -39.22 28.71
CA VAL A 804 7.82 -40.41 29.48
C VAL A 804 8.94 -40.99 30.34
N SER A 805 10.21 -40.60 30.11
CA SER A 805 11.34 -41.01 30.95
C SER A 805 11.54 -40.10 32.16
N GLY A 806 10.81 -38.98 32.24
CA GLY A 806 10.95 -37.97 33.28
C GLY A 806 12.03 -36.93 32.97
N GLN A 807 12.56 -36.88 31.74
CA GLN A 807 13.48 -35.83 31.34
C GLN A 807 12.73 -34.51 31.17
N ILE A 808 13.24 -33.44 31.77
CA ILE A 808 12.70 -32.09 31.60
C ILE A 808 12.97 -31.62 30.17
N ILE A 809 11.88 -31.43 29.44
CA ILE A 809 11.84 -30.90 28.09
C ILE A 809 11.83 -29.38 28.14
N ASP A 810 10.94 -28.77 28.93
CA ASP A 810 10.85 -27.33 29.08
C ASP A 810 10.22 -26.92 30.43
N VAL A 811 10.44 -25.68 30.86
CA VAL A 811 9.84 -25.09 32.06
C VAL A 811 9.30 -23.70 31.75
N ILE A 812 7.98 -23.54 31.85
CA ILE A 812 7.28 -22.29 31.59
C ILE A 812 6.85 -21.67 32.92
N ASN A 813 7.30 -20.44 33.18
CA ASN A 813 6.84 -19.65 34.33
C ASN A 813 5.73 -18.71 33.87
N PHE A 814 4.54 -18.90 34.43
CA PHE A 814 3.36 -18.09 34.13
C PHE A 814 3.02 -17.19 35.30
N ALA A 815 2.78 -15.91 35.00
CA ALA A 815 2.22 -14.95 35.95
C ALA A 815 1.24 -14.02 35.24
N SER A 816 0.09 -13.79 35.84
CA SER A 816 -0.92 -12.85 35.33
C SER A 816 -1.77 -12.32 36.48
N THR A 817 -2.06 -11.02 36.43
CA THR A 817 -2.99 -10.34 37.34
C THR A 817 -4.34 -10.04 36.69
N ASP A 818 -4.49 -10.34 35.39
CA ASP A 818 -5.73 -10.11 34.64
C ASP A 818 -6.61 -11.37 34.75
N PRO A 819 -7.80 -11.29 35.40
CA PRO A 819 -8.70 -12.42 35.57
C PRO A 819 -9.11 -13.12 34.27
N SER A 820 -9.05 -12.43 33.14
CA SER A 820 -9.40 -12.97 31.82
C SER A 820 -8.23 -13.65 31.09
N LYS A 821 -7.01 -13.57 31.62
CA LYS A 821 -5.78 -14.11 31.01
C LYS A 821 -5.18 -15.21 31.86
N GLY A 822 -5.77 -16.40 31.80
CA GLY A 822 -5.27 -17.63 32.42
C GLY A 822 -4.80 -18.66 31.40
N SER A 823 -4.15 -18.23 30.33
CA SER A 823 -3.62 -19.13 29.30
C SER A 823 -2.23 -18.70 28.84
N ILE A 824 -1.40 -19.67 28.42
CA ILE A 824 -0.09 -19.43 27.81
C ILE A 824 0.17 -20.45 26.70
N PHE A 825 0.76 -19.99 25.60
CA PHE A 825 1.23 -20.88 24.55
C PHE A 825 2.64 -21.36 24.85
N TRP A 826 2.88 -22.65 24.62
CA TRP A 826 4.20 -23.24 24.45
C TRP A 826 4.47 -23.38 22.95
N ASP A 827 5.67 -23.04 22.51
CA ASP A 827 6.13 -23.12 21.11
C ASP A 827 6.64 -24.51 20.71
N MET A 828 6.55 -25.49 21.62
CA MET A 828 6.96 -26.87 21.40
C MET A 828 8.47 -27.04 21.14
N PHE A 829 9.28 -26.08 21.56
CA PHE A 829 10.73 -26.22 21.64
C PHE A 829 11.14 -26.66 23.06
N SER A 830 12.15 -27.51 23.12
CA SER A 830 12.80 -27.84 24.39
C SER A 830 13.67 -26.69 24.88
N LYS A 831 14.07 -26.76 26.15
CA LYS A 831 15.09 -25.89 26.75
C LYS A 831 16.42 -25.83 25.98
N ASP A 832 16.69 -26.85 25.14
CA ASP A 832 17.90 -26.96 24.33
C ASP A 832 17.70 -26.35 22.92
N GLY A 833 16.53 -25.75 22.65
CA GLY A 833 16.21 -25.10 21.38
C GLY A 833 15.87 -26.09 20.26
N ILE A 834 15.57 -27.35 20.58
CA ILE A 834 15.20 -28.37 19.60
C ILE A 834 13.69 -28.60 19.68
N GLU A 835 13.03 -28.61 18.52
CA GLU A 835 11.62 -28.96 18.44
C GLU A 835 11.40 -30.38 18.99
N VAL A 836 10.45 -30.57 19.89
CA VAL A 836 10.22 -31.86 20.58
C VAL A 836 9.83 -32.96 19.59
N ALA A 837 9.84 -34.26 19.92
CA ALA A 837 9.46 -35.35 18.97
C ALA A 837 7.98 -35.76 19.06
N SER A 838 7.49 -36.61 18.15
CA SER A 838 6.19 -37.28 18.32
C SER A 838 6.24 -38.21 19.54
N GLY A 839 5.19 -38.22 20.35
CA GLY A 839 5.17 -39.04 21.57
C GLY A 839 4.14 -38.59 22.59
N LEU A 840 4.15 -39.28 23.74
CA LEU A 840 3.41 -38.88 24.93
C LEU A 840 4.32 -38.03 25.82
N TYR A 841 3.74 -36.99 26.40
CA TYR A 841 4.40 -36.07 27.31
C TYR A 841 3.58 -35.91 28.58
N ILE A 842 4.27 -35.56 29.65
CA ILE A 842 3.72 -35.28 30.96
C ILE A 842 3.91 -33.79 31.23
N TYR A 843 2.91 -33.12 31.78
CA TYR A 843 3.09 -31.77 32.31
C TYR A 843 2.74 -31.76 33.80
N VAL A 844 3.57 -31.07 34.58
CA VAL A 844 3.37 -30.84 36.01
C VAL A 844 3.19 -29.35 36.23
N VAL A 845 2.05 -28.96 36.81
CA VAL A 845 1.74 -27.57 37.12
C VAL A 845 1.83 -27.36 38.62
N GLU A 846 2.67 -26.43 39.04
CA GLU A 846 2.91 -26.08 40.43
C GLU A 846 2.42 -24.65 40.70
N SER A 847 1.65 -24.45 41.77
CA SER A 847 1.20 -23.12 42.22
C SER A 847 1.15 -23.07 43.75
N GLY A 848 2.10 -22.34 44.35
CA GLY A 848 2.33 -22.39 45.79
C GLY A 848 2.73 -23.80 46.23
N SER A 849 2.01 -24.38 47.21
CA SER A 849 2.21 -25.74 47.69
C SER A 849 1.41 -26.81 46.92
N ASN A 850 0.65 -26.43 45.89
CA ASN A 850 -0.20 -27.34 45.13
C ASN A 850 0.49 -27.77 43.83
N SER A 851 0.32 -29.04 43.46
CA SER A 851 0.84 -29.61 42.21
C SER A 851 -0.22 -30.48 41.53
N TYR A 852 -0.25 -30.44 40.19
CA TYR A 852 -1.10 -31.29 39.37
C TYR A 852 -0.31 -31.86 38.20
N GLN A 853 -0.52 -33.14 37.91
CA GLN A 853 0.08 -33.83 36.78
C GLN A 853 -1.00 -34.15 35.74
N GLY A 854 -0.71 -33.84 34.48
CA GLY A 854 -1.52 -34.24 33.33
C GLY A 854 -0.67 -34.73 32.16
N TYR A 855 -1.33 -35.10 31.07
CA TYR A 855 -0.71 -35.72 29.90
C TYR A 855 -1.17 -35.08 28.60
N PHE A 856 -0.30 -35.08 27.60
CA PHE A 856 -0.69 -34.78 26.22
C PHE A 856 0.13 -35.59 25.23
N SER A 857 -0.40 -35.75 24.02
CA SER A 857 0.31 -36.42 22.93
C SER A 857 0.54 -35.50 21.75
N ILE A 858 1.69 -35.70 21.10
CA ILE A 858 2.13 -35.01 19.90
C ILE A 858 2.22 -36.04 18.77
N LEU A 859 1.50 -35.78 17.69
CA LEU A 859 1.46 -36.60 16.48
C LEU A 859 1.95 -35.76 15.29
N ARG A 860 3.18 -35.97 14.84
CA ARG A 860 3.73 -35.28 13.65
C ARG A 860 3.53 -36.00 12.33
#